data_AF-A0A4Q1BL92-F1
#
_entry.id   AF-A0A4Q1BL92-F1
#
_cell.length_a   1.000
_cell.length_b   1.000
_cell.length_c   1.000
_cell.angle_alpha   90.00
_cell.angle_beta   90.00
_cell.angle_gamma   90.00
#
_symmetry.space_group_name_H-M   'P 1'
#
loop_
_entity.id
_entity.type
_entity.pdbx_description
1 polymer ?
#
loop_
_entity_poly.entity_id
_entity_poly.type
_entity_poly.pdbx_seq_one_letter_code
_entity_poly.pdbx_strand_id
1 'polypeptide(L)'
;MSSNYPSLFRSEEMSLVQLYIPSEVAHDTISELAEMGNFQFKDLNPTVTAFQRPFTPRLRRLAESSRRLRLFQSQIKSLAPPLGIPPLSAIPPFTTVGPRAQNAFDELEDKLREHERRLVDMNKSWEELGKRKSELEEKRWVLRETAGFFNEAEHRHTEIRTSFDDGDGTAPLLEHAAEYGTLPPEGGLSSFDLEFVSGTIERTRMPTFERILWRVLRGNLYMNYSEIEEPFIDPTSGKETHKDVFIIFAHGPELLAKIRKVAESMGGALYTIDSSQDKRADALRDVAARLEDVEAVLYNMGQTRRVELSKIAEGLESWKDAVRREEEIYKTLNLLSYDQGRKTLVAEGWCPTRDLTIVQLGLRRAMETAGTSVPAILSELRTHQTPPTFHRTTKFTVGFQTIIDAYGIATYQEVNPGLFAVITFPFLFAVMFGDIGHGFIMFLGGLAMVLFERQIEGKIDENLETFFFGRYIILLMGAFSTFTGFMYNDIFSKSLSIFSSGWEWPTNSTGQVSAISTGHVYPFGLDPVWNGSDNSLIFTNSYKMKMSIILGVIHMTFAICLQVPNHIHFRKPLNIYAEFIPQILFMHSIFGYLVVCVIYKWSVDWSQSSTPPPGLLNMLIYMFLSPGSIEPSTQLYAGQGFVQVVLLLVALVCVPWMLALKPYKLWKEHNAIKEQGYRGIGGVDHGNGHGHGNDDLEEEEEGAGQPVAEPMEEDHPFDMGDIIVHQVIHTIEFCLGCISNTASYLRLWALSLAHAQLSEVLYEMTLESAFLYEGSGVVATIFVFCMFAMWFFMTIAILITMEGLSAFLHALRLHWVEANGKHYMAGGYPFTPLSFAVIGEEADA
;
A
#
# COMPACT_ATOMS: atom_id res chain seq x y z
N MET A 1 17.89 13.28 -37.14
CA MET A 1 18.91 12.76 -36.21
C MET A 1 18.70 13.21 -34.75
N SER A 2 17.54 13.78 -34.37
CA SER A 2 17.25 14.20 -32.98
C SER A 2 16.25 13.30 -32.22
N SER A 3 15.75 12.22 -32.82
CA SER A 3 14.63 11.41 -32.29
C SER A 3 15.05 10.22 -31.41
N ASN A 4 16.32 10.08 -31.04
CA ASN A 4 16.82 8.88 -30.37
C ASN A 4 16.91 8.98 -28.82
N TYR A 5 16.66 10.15 -28.24
CA TYR A 5 16.65 10.31 -26.77
C TYR A 5 15.21 10.41 -26.25
N PRO A 6 14.80 9.55 -25.30
CA PRO A 6 13.49 9.64 -24.69
C PRO A 6 13.43 10.92 -23.85
N SER A 7 12.50 11.82 -24.18
CA SER A 7 12.24 13.01 -23.38
C SER A 7 11.08 12.74 -22.44
N LEU A 8 11.29 12.89 -21.12
CA LEU A 8 10.23 12.79 -20.10
C LEU A 8 9.11 13.83 -20.27
N PHE A 9 9.30 14.80 -21.16
CA PHE A 9 8.37 15.90 -21.40
C PHE A 9 6.97 15.45 -21.85
N ARG A 10 6.85 14.32 -22.56
CA ARG A 10 5.59 13.78 -23.08
C ARG A 10 5.61 12.25 -23.09
N SER A 11 4.43 11.65 -23.27
CA SER A 11 4.32 10.22 -23.51
C SER A 11 5.02 9.80 -24.79
N GLU A 12 5.51 8.56 -24.81
CA GLU A 12 6.08 7.97 -26.02
C GLU A 12 5.03 7.77 -27.11
N GLU A 13 5.47 7.77 -28.36
CA GLU A 13 4.60 7.47 -29.50
C GLU A 13 4.29 5.96 -29.54
N MET A 14 3.01 5.62 -29.44
CA MET A 14 2.52 4.25 -29.50
C MET A 14 2.00 3.91 -30.90
N SER A 15 2.28 2.69 -31.33
CA SER A 15 1.72 2.08 -32.53
C SER A 15 0.84 0.89 -32.13
N LEU A 16 -0.36 0.79 -32.71
CA LEU A 16 -1.16 -0.42 -32.60
C LEU A 16 -0.62 -1.44 -33.59
N VAL A 17 -0.29 -2.61 -33.09
CA VAL A 17 0.32 -3.68 -33.87
C VAL A 17 -0.57 -4.91 -33.82
N GLN A 18 -0.79 -5.49 -34.99
CA GLN A 18 -1.45 -6.78 -35.15
C GLN A 18 -0.40 -7.86 -35.46
N LEU A 19 -0.42 -8.93 -34.69
CA LEU A 19 0.46 -10.08 -34.82
C LEU A 19 -0.35 -11.30 -35.27
N TYR A 20 0.10 -11.95 -36.34
CA TYR A 20 -0.39 -13.27 -36.76
C TYR A 20 0.61 -14.33 -36.30
N ILE A 21 0.21 -15.12 -35.31
CA ILE A 21 1.08 -16.08 -34.64
C ILE A 21 0.57 -17.50 -34.91
N PRO A 22 1.37 -18.39 -35.52
CA PRO A 22 1.00 -19.80 -35.67
C PRO A 22 0.78 -20.46 -34.30
N SER A 23 -0.23 -21.34 -34.17
CA SER A 23 -0.57 -21.95 -32.88
C SER A 23 0.57 -22.74 -32.23
N GLU A 24 1.49 -23.29 -33.03
CA GLU A 24 2.63 -24.08 -32.56
C GLU A 24 3.73 -23.22 -31.90
N VAL A 25 3.87 -21.95 -32.32
CA VAL A 25 4.93 -21.03 -31.85
C VAL A 25 4.38 -20.02 -30.84
N ALA A 26 3.06 -20.05 -30.58
CA ALA A 26 2.39 -19.03 -29.79
C ALA A 26 2.90 -18.91 -28.35
N HIS A 27 3.20 -20.04 -27.72
CA HIS A 27 3.76 -20.09 -26.38
C HIS A 27 5.15 -19.44 -26.32
N ASP A 28 6.09 -19.89 -27.15
CA ASP A 28 7.46 -19.34 -27.20
C ASP A 28 7.46 -17.85 -27.60
N THR A 29 6.57 -17.45 -28.52
CA THR A 29 6.43 -16.06 -28.97
C THR A 29 6.02 -15.14 -27.82
N ILE A 30 5.03 -15.55 -27.03
CA ILE A 30 4.56 -14.75 -25.89
C ILE A 30 5.60 -14.73 -24.78
N SER A 31 6.33 -15.83 -24.57
CA SER A 31 7.43 -15.87 -23.62
C SER A 31 8.52 -14.84 -23.95
N GLU A 32 8.94 -14.76 -25.22
CA GLU A 32 9.92 -13.76 -25.67
C GLU A 32 9.36 -12.32 -25.61
N LEU A 33 8.08 -12.13 -25.96
CA LEU A 33 7.42 -10.82 -25.81
C LEU A 33 7.35 -10.37 -24.34
N ALA A 34 7.11 -11.32 -23.43
CA ALA A 34 7.08 -11.09 -21.98
C ALA A 34 8.47 -10.84 -21.38
N GLU A 35 9.53 -11.47 -21.89
CA GLU A 35 10.90 -11.16 -21.49
C GLU A 35 11.32 -9.74 -21.93
N MET A 36 10.82 -9.27 -23.07
CA MET A 36 11.10 -7.93 -23.56
C MET A 36 10.36 -6.83 -22.78
N GLY A 37 9.13 -7.08 -22.32
CA GLY A 37 8.40 -6.11 -21.50
C GLY A 37 7.88 -4.87 -22.24
N ASN A 38 7.72 -4.92 -23.56
CA ASN A 38 7.41 -3.75 -24.40
C ASN A 38 6.08 -3.84 -25.17
N PHE A 39 5.25 -4.85 -24.89
CA PHE A 39 4.01 -5.10 -25.61
C PHE A 39 2.83 -5.23 -24.65
N GLN A 40 1.81 -4.40 -24.82
CA GLN A 40 0.56 -4.48 -24.05
C GLN A 40 -0.53 -5.08 -24.92
N PHE A 41 -1.02 -6.27 -24.55
CA PHE A 41 -2.08 -6.96 -25.30
C PHE A 41 -3.43 -6.30 -25.05
N LYS A 42 -4.22 -6.18 -26.12
CA LYS A 42 -5.64 -5.83 -26.07
C LYS A 42 -6.46 -7.12 -25.94
N ASP A 43 -7.58 -7.06 -25.24
CA ASP A 43 -8.54 -8.17 -25.23
C ASP A 43 -9.36 -8.14 -26.52
N LEU A 44 -9.20 -9.15 -27.39
CA LEU A 44 -9.99 -9.29 -28.61
C LEU A 44 -11.31 -10.03 -28.36
N ASN A 45 -11.51 -10.61 -27.17
CA ASN A 45 -12.68 -11.43 -26.84
C ASN A 45 -13.48 -10.87 -25.62
N PRO A 46 -13.94 -9.59 -25.64
CA PRO A 46 -14.65 -9.00 -24.50
C PRO A 46 -16.04 -9.62 -24.26
N THR A 47 -16.68 -10.12 -25.31
CA THR A 47 -18.02 -10.74 -25.24
C THR A 47 -18.00 -12.18 -24.71
N VAL A 48 -16.82 -12.80 -24.65
CA VAL A 48 -16.67 -14.20 -24.26
C VAL A 48 -16.36 -14.30 -22.76
N THR A 49 -17.20 -15.05 -22.04
CA THR A 49 -16.99 -15.30 -20.61
C THR A 49 -15.70 -16.08 -20.36
N ALA A 50 -15.05 -15.86 -19.21
CA ALA A 50 -13.76 -16.48 -18.88
C ALA A 50 -13.76 -18.04 -18.96
N PHE A 51 -14.90 -18.69 -18.75
CA PHE A 51 -15.01 -20.16 -18.82
C PHE A 51 -14.99 -20.69 -20.26
N GLN A 52 -15.48 -19.90 -21.22
CA GLN A 52 -15.59 -20.28 -22.63
C GLN A 52 -14.28 -20.05 -23.42
N ARG A 53 -13.29 -19.39 -22.81
CA ARG A 53 -11.99 -19.15 -23.43
C ARG A 53 -11.19 -20.45 -23.61
N PRO A 54 -10.42 -20.59 -24.70
CA PRO A 54 -9.83 -21.86 -25.12
C PRO A 54 -8.80 -22.44 -24.12
N PHE A 55 -8.00 -21.61 -23.46
CA PHE A 55 -6.90 -22.08 -22.60
C PHE A 55 -7.28 -22.20 -21.11
N THR A 56 -8.56 -22.02 -20.76
CA THR A 56 -9.06 -22.14 -19.37
C THR A 56 -8.77 -23.49 -18.71
N PRO A 57 -8.86 -24.65 -19.39
CA PRO A 57 -8.49 -25.94 -18.78
C PRO A 57 -7.02 -26.01 -18.36
N ARG A 58 -6.10 -25.42 -19.13
CA ARG A 58 -4.66 -25.39 -18.79
C ARG A 58 -4.40 -24.46 -17.62
N LEU A 59 -5.05 -23.28 -17.58
CA LEU A 59 -4.99 -22.38 -16.42
C LEU A 59 -5.47 -23.04 -15.13
N ARG A 60 -6.50 -23.89 -15.16
CA ARG A 60 -6.93 -24.63 -13.96
C ARG A 60 -5.87 -25.59 -13.44
N ARG A 61 -5.17 -26.29 -14.32
CA ARG A 61 -4.07 -27.18 -13.92
C ARG A 61 -2.92 -26.40 -13.29
N LEU A 62 -2.56 -25.25 -13.87
CA LEU A 62 -1.54 -24.36 -13.31
C LEU A 62 -1.95 -23.75 -11.96
N ALA A 63 -3.22 -23.37 -11.81
CA ALA A 63 -3.76 -22.91 -10.53
C ALA A 63 -3.71 -24.01 -9.45
N GLU A 64 -3.93 -25.26 -9.81
CA GLU A 64 -3.76 -26.40 -8.91
C GLU A 64 -2.28 -26.59 -8.51
N SER A 65 -1.36 -26.51 -9.46
CA SER A 65 0.09 -26.52 -9.18
C SER A 65 0.52 -25.38 -8.26
N SER A 66 0.02 -24.16 -8.48
CA SER A 66 0.23 -23.00 -7.60
C SER A 66 -0.33 -23.22 -6.20
N ARG A 67 -1.51 -23.86 -6.06
CA ARG A 67 -2.06 -24.27 -4.76
C ARG A 67 -1.13 -25.26 -4.03
N ARG A 68 -0.57 -26.24 -4.75
CA ARG A 68 0.39 -27.22 -4.17
C ARG A 68 1.65 -26.53 -3.66
N LEU A 69 2.21 -25.60 -4.45
CA LEU A 69 3.40 -24.84 -4.08
C LEU A 69 3.16 -23.98 -2.83
N ARG A 70 2.00 -23.31 -2.73
CA ARG A 70 1.61 -22.55 -1.52
C ARG A 70 1.51 -23.46 -0.28
N LEU A 71 0.97 -24.66 -0.43
CA LEU A 71 0.91 -25.65 0.65
C LEU A 71 2.31 -26.09 1.11
N PHE A 72 3.25 -26.30 0.18
CA PHE A 72 4.63 -26.62 0.53
C PHE A 72 5.30 -25.46 1.26
N GLN A 73 5.11 -24.23 0.80
CA GLN A 73 5.66 -23.04 1.44
C GLN A 73 5.12 -22.87 2.87
N SER A 74 3.81 -23.06 3.09
CA SER A 74 3.24 -22.99 4.44
C SER A 74 3.80 -24.08 5.36
N GLN A 75 4.02 -25.29 4.84
CA GLN A 75 4.59 -26.39 5.63
C GLN A 75 6.06 -26.18 5.97
N ILE A 76 6.86 -25.62 5.05
CA ILE A 76 8.27 -25.28 5.30
C ILE A 76 8.39 -24.18 6.35
N LYS A 77 7.56 -23.13 6.24
CA LYS A 77 7.49 -22.04 7.23
C LYS A 77 7.03 -22.53 8.61
N SER A 78 6.14 -23.52 8.67
CA SER A 78 5.64 -24.08 9.94
C SER A 78 6.67 -24.94 10.70
N LEU A 79 7.81 -25.28 10.08
CA LEU A 79 8.82 -26.13 10.70
C LEU A 79 9.71 -25.32 11.67
N ALA A 80 9.99 -25.87 12.86
CA ALA A 80 10.96 -25.32 13.81
C ALA A 80 12.19 -26.25 13.94
N PRO A 81 13.44 -25.78 13.70
CA PRO A 81 13.82 -24.48 13.15
C PRO A 81 13.45 -24.34 11.66
N PRO A 82 13.15 -23.10 11.20
CA PRO A 82 12.73 -22.85 9.84
C PRO A 82 13.84 -23.23 8.87
N LEU A 83 13.47 -23.92 7.80
CA LEU A 83 14.38 -24.21 6.72
C LEU A 83 14.51 -22.95 5.86
N GLY A 84 15.73 -22.46 5.66
CA GLY A 84 15.98 -21.33 4.76
C GLY A 84 15.69 -21.76 3.32
N ILE A 85 14.83 -21.02 2.62
CA ILE A 85 14.61 -21.21 1.19
C ILE A 85 15.77 -20.50 0.46
N PRO A 86 16.56 -21.19 -0.37
CA PRO A 86 17.62 -20.54 -1.12
C PRO A 86 17.03 -19.51 -2.11
N PRO A 87 17.65 -18.33 -2.26
CA PRO A 87 17.16 -17.33 -3.20
C PRO A 87 17.28 -17.81 -4.64
N LEU A 88 16.40 -17.34 -5.53
CA LEU A 88 16.34 -17.71 -6.95
C LEU A 88 17.69 -17.58 -7.67
N SER A 89 18.53 -16.62 -7.27
CA SER A 89 19.86 -16.38 -7.85
C SER A 89 20.87 -17.51 -7.61
N ALA A 90 20.64 -18.37 -6.62
CA ALA A 90 21.48 -19.52 -6.31
C ALA A 90 21.06 -20.81 -7.03
N ILE A 91 19.93 -20.80 -7.73
CA ILE A 91 19.29 -21.97 -8.35
C ILE A 91 19.41 -21.85 -9.89
N PRO A 92 19.76 -22.92 -10.62
CA PRO A 92 19.74 -22.87 -12.08
C PRO A 92 18.32 -22.56 -12.60
N PRO A 93 18.18 -21.72 -13.63
CA PRO A 93 16.88 -21.38 -14.18
C PRO A 93 16.19 -22.62 -14.74
N PHE A 94 14.90 -22.77 -14.42
CA PHE A 94 14.07 -23.83 -14.99
C PHE A 94 13.87 -23.57 -16.49
N THR A 95 13.95 -24.61 -17.31
CA THR A 95 13.77 -24.46 -18.76
C THR A 95 12.30 -24.24 -19.08
N THR A 96 11.91 -23.00 -19.37
CA THR A 96 10.52 -22.61 -19.67
C THR A 96 10.21 -22.56 -21.16
N VAL A 97 11.22 -22.54 -22.04
CA VAL A 97 11.04 -22.32 -23.49
C VAL A 97 11.63 -23.45 -24.34
N GLY A 98 11.07 -23.62 -25.53
CA GLY A 98 11.53 -24.57 -26.55
C GLY A 98 10.83 -25.95 -26.52
N PRO A 99 11.24 -26.88 -27.40
CA PRO A 99 10.50 -28.12 -27.67
C PRO A 99 10.36 -29.07 -26.47
N ARG A 100 11.26 -28.94 -25.50
CA ARG A 100 11.28 -29.76 -24.27
C ARG A 100 10.54 -29.12 -23.11
N ALA A 101 10.13 -27.85 -23.22
CA ALA A 101 9.49 -27.13 -22.13
C ALA A 101 8.15 -27.76 -21.73
N GLN A 102 7.30 -28.12 -22.70
CA GLN A 102 6.01 -28.75 -22.42
C GLN A 102 6.17 -30.06 -21.63
N ASN A 103 7.12 -30.91 -22.04
CA ASN A 103 7.43 -32.15 -21.33
C ASN A 103 7.99 -31.86 -19.92
N ALA A 104 8.83 -30.84 -19.76
CA ALA A 104 9.37 -30.46 -18.47
C ALA A 104 8.29 -29.96 -17.49
N PHE A 105 7.27 -29.24 -17.98
CA PHE A 105 6.13 -28.82 -17.16
C PHE A 105 5.23 -29.98 -16.76
N ASP A 106 4.98 -30.92 -17.67
CA ASP A 106 4.18 -32.10 -17.35
C ASP A 106 4.93 -33.00 -16.33
N GLU A 107 6.26 -33.15 -16.48
CA GLU A 107 7.11 -33.81 -15.46
C GLU A 107 7.10 -33.07 -14.11
N LEU A 108 7.08 -31.72 -14.14
CA LEU A 108 6.98 -30.91 -12.92
C LEU A 108 5.63 -31.12 -12.24
N GLU A 109 4.52 -31.12 -12.99
CA GLU A 109 3.18 -31.36 -12.46
C GLU A 109 3.09 -32.72 -11.75
N ASP A 110 3.66 -33.76 -12.37
CA ASP A 110 3.74 -35.11 -11.79
C ASP A 110 4.58 -35.14 -10.51
N LYS A 111 5.75 -34.49 -10.50
CA LYS A 111 6.58 -34.35 -9.29
C LYS A 111 5.85 -33.63 -8.16
N LEU A 112 5.19 -32.51 -8.46
CA LEU A 112 4.42 -31.75 -7.46
C LEU A 112 3.28 -32.59 -6.89
N ARG A 113 2.59 -33.36 -7.75
CA ARG A 113 1.51 -34.27 -7.32
C ARG A 113 2.02 -35.39 -6.43
N GLU A 114 3.18 -35.96 -6.76
CA GLU A 114 3.78 -37.03 -5.98
C GLU A 114 4.22 -36.55 -4.60
N HIS A 115 4.90 -35.39 -4.54
CA HIS A 115 5.29 -34.75 -3.28
C HIS A 115 4.08 -34.36 -2.42
N GLU A 116 3.00 -33.84 -3.03
CA GLU A 116 1.75 -33.55 -2.31
C GLU A 116 1.18 -34.83 -1.70
N ARG A 117 1.08 -35.92 -2.47
CA ARG A 117 0.55 -37.19 -1.98
C ARG A 117 1.37 -37.70 -0.79
N ARG A 118 2.71 -37.74 -0.94
CA ARG A 118 3.60 -38.18 0.15
C ARG A 118 3.44 -37.32 1.41
N LEU A 119 3.41 -36.00 1.27
CA LEU A 119 3.27 -35.09 2.41
C LEU A 119 1.90 -35.22 3.10
N VAL A 120 0.82 -35.36 2.32
CA VAL A 120 -0.53 -35.56 2.88
C VAL A 120 -0.60 -36.89 3.63
N ASP A 121 -0.05 -37.96 3.08
CA ASP A 121 -0.03 -39.27 3.73
C ASP A 121 0.82 -39.23 5.02
N MET A 122 2.00 -38.61 4.96
CA MET A 122 2.87 -38.42 6.13
C MET A 122 2.22 -37.56 7.21
N ASN A 123 1.51 -36.49 6.85
CA ASN A 123 0.82 -35.64 7.80
C ASN A 123 -0.35 -36.39 8.47
N LYS A 124 -1.09 -37.21 7.73
CA LYS A 124 -2.14 -38.07 8.31
C LYS A 124 -1.55 -39.07 9.30
N SER A 125 -0.49 -39.78 8.92
CA SER A 125 0.19 -40.72 9.82
C SER A 125 0.78 -40.01 11.05
N TRP A 126 1.33 -38.81 10.87
CA TRP A 126 1.82 -37.97 11.96
C TRP A 126 0.71 -37.60 12.94
N GLU A 127 -0.45 -37.19 12.43
CA GLU A 127 -1.61 -36.84 13.24
C GLU A 127 -2.15 -38.05 14.02
N GLU A 128 -2.28 -39.20 13.36
CA GLU A 128 -2.75 -40.45 13.98
C GLU A 128 -1.79 -40.92 15.09
N LEU A 129 -0.48 -40.88 14.83
CA LEU A 129 0.52 -41.22 15.84
C LEU A 129 0.59 -40.20 16.97
N GLY A 130 0.40 -38.91 16.67
CA GLY A 130 0.32 -37.85 17.68
C GLY A 130 -0.88 -38.05 18.61
N LYS A 131 -2.06 -38.41 18.09
CA LYS A 131 -3.24 -38.74 18.90
C LYS A 131 -2.96 -39.96 19.78
N ARG A 132 -2.39 -41.02 19.20
CA ARG A 132 -2.04 -42.24 19.93
C ARG A 132 -1.00 -42.00 21.03
N LYS A 133 -0.02 -41.13 20.78
CA LYS A 133 0.95 -40.69 21.79
C LYS A 133 0.23 -40.00 22.95
N SER A 134 -0.64 -39.03 22.65
CA SER A 134 -1.40 -38.30 23.67
C SER A 134 -2.26 -39.25 24.52
N GLU A 135 -2.94 -40.23 23.91
CA GLU A 135 -3.72 -41.26 24.63
C GLU A 135 -2.84 -42.11 25.57
N LEU A 136 -1.63 -42.50 25.12
CA LEU A 136 -0.70 -43.27 25.94
C LEU A 136 -0.10 -42.44 27.09
N GLU A 137 0.21 -41.17 26.86
CA GLU A 137 0.69 -40.25 27.89
C GLU A 137 -0.38 -40.02 28.97
N GLU A 138 -1.63 -39.79 28.56
CA GLU A 138 -2.75 -39.69 29.49
C GLU A 138 -2.91 -40.97 30.33
N LYS A 139 -2.88 -42.13 29.67
CA LYS A 139 -2.97 -43.42 30.36
C LYS A 139 -1.82 -43.61 31.35
N ARG A 140 -0.60 -43.20 30.99
CA ARG A 140 0.59 -43.26 31.87
C ARG A 140 0.38 -42.41 33.13
N TRP A 141 -0.10 -41.17 32.98
CA TRP A 141 -0.39 -40.28 34.10
C TRP A 141 -1.49 -40.85 35.00
N VAL A 142 -2.58 -41.34 34.42
CA VAL A 142 -3.67 -41.97 35.18
C VAL A 142 -3.15 -43.16 36.00
N LEU A 143 -2.33 -44.04 35.43
CA LEU A 143 -1.76 -45.19 36.17
C LEU A 143 -0.80 -44.76 37.29
N ARG A 144 -0.02 -43.69 37.08
CA ARG A 144 0.92 -43.15 38.07
C ARG A 144 0.19 -42.51 39.26
N GLU A 145 -0.78 -41.66 38.99
CA GLU A 145 -1.50 -40.89 40.01
C GLU A 145 -2.48 -41.76 40.81
N THR A 146 -3.14 -42.72 40.14
CA THR A 146 -4.01 -43.68 40.82
C THR A 146 -3.25 -44.55 41.81
N ALA A 147 -1.97 -44.85 41.59
CA ALA A 147 -1.11 -45.49 42.60
C ALA A 147 -1.05 -44.68 43.90
N GLY A 148 -0.90 -43.35 43.82
CA GLY A 148 -0.96 -42.47 44.97
C GLY A 148 -2.30 -42.53 45.69
N PHE A 149 -3.41 -42.46 44.95
CA PHE A 149 -4.76 -42.47 45.53
C PHE A 149 -5.13 -43.79 46.21
N PHE A 150 -4.72 -44.94 45.66
CA PHE A 150 -4.95 -46.24 46.31
C PHE A 150 -4.15 -46.37 47.61
N ASN A 151 -2.89 -45.91 47.62
CA ASN A 151 -2.06 -45.93 48.83
C ASN A 151 -2.62 -45.00 49.92
N GLU A 152 -3.11 -43.81 49.55
CA GLU A 152 -3.75 -42.89 50.49
C GLU A 152 -5.09 -43.43 51.03
N ALA A 153 -5.87 -44.10 50.19
CA ALA A 153 -7.11 -44.76 50.59
C ALA A 153 -6.87 -45.92 51.57
N GLU A 154 -5.82 -46.73 51.36
CA GLU A 154 -5.41 -47.78 52.31
C GLU A 154 -4.97 -47.19 53.66
N HIS A 155 -4.21 -46.09 53.66
CA HIS A 155 -3.77 -45.41 54.88
C HIS A 155 -4.93 -44.77 55.67
N ARG A 156 -5.93 -44.15 55.02
CA ARG A 156 -7.13 -43.66 55.73
C ARG A 156 -8.03 -44.77 56.25
N HIS A 157 -8.10 -45.91 55.56
CA HIS A 157 -8.87 -47.06 56.05
C HIS A 157 -8.29 -47.63 57.36
N THR A 158 -6.97 -47.55 57.55
CA THR A 158 -6.33 -47.90 58.82
C THR A 158 -6.63 -46.90 59.95
N GLU A 159 -6.74 -45.59 59.67
CA GLU A 159 -7.08 -44.58 60.68
C GLU A 159 -8.55 -44.65 61.14
N ILE A 160 -9.48 -44.92 60.22
CA ILE A 160 -10.91 -45.11 60.55
C ILE A 160 -11.12 -46.33 61.48
N ARG A 161 -10.27 -47.34 61.39
CA ARG A 161 -10.32 -48.50 62.29
C ARG A 161 -9.76 -48.24 63.68
N THR A 162 -8.87 -47.26 63.84
CA THR A 162 -8.31 -46.89 65.16
C THR A 162 -9.22 -45.98 65.98
N SER A 163 -10.26 -45.38 65.37
CA SER A 163 -11.19 -44.46 66.05
C SER A 163 -12.49 -45.12 66.57
N PHE A 164 -12.57 -46.45 66.60
CA PHE A 164 -13.75 -47.20 67.10
C PHE A 164 -13.63 -47.68 68.56
N ASP A 165 -12.60 -47.27 69.31
CA ASP A 165 -12.38 -47.71 70.72
C ASP A 165 -12.62 -46.63 71.79
N ASP A 166 -13.03 -45.40 71.42
CA ASP A 166 -13.44 -44.40 72.41
C ASP A 166 -14.96 -44.24 72.42
N GLY A 167 -15.57 -44.68 73.53
CA GLY A 167 -17.00 -44.66 73.75
C GLY A 167 -17.55 -43.24 73.89
N ASP A 168 -18.45 -42.86 73.01
CA ASP A 168 -19.61 -42.05 73.40
C ASP A 168 -20.81 -42.35 72.48
N GLY A 169 -21.87 -42.86 73.09
CA GLY A 169 -23.06 -43.31 72.40
C GLY A 169 -24.00 -42.15 72.08
N THR A 170 -24.08 -41.76 70.80
CA THR A 170 -25.29 -41.18 70.21
C THR A 170 -25.50 -41.73 68.79
N ALA A 171 -26.50 -42.60 68.68
CA ALA A 171 -26.91 -43.41 67.53
C ALA A 171 -27.54 -42.56 66.38
N PRO A 172 -28.19 -43.11 65.31
CA PRO A 172 -28.44 -44.53 64.94
C PRO A 172 -28.35 -44.85 63.42
N LEU A 173 -28.35 -46.14 63.05
CA LEU A 173 -29.09 -46.73 61.88
C LEU A 173 -28.54 -48.07 61.37
N LEU A 174 -27.98 -48.96 62.21
CA LEU A 174 -27.74 -50.34 61.77
C LEU A 174 -27.73 -51.40 62.89
N GLU A 175 -28.58 -51.21 63.90
CA GLU A 175 -28.76 -52.16 65.02
C GLU A 175 -29.83 -53.26 64.74
N HIS A 176 -30.09 -53.61 63.48
CA HIS A 176 -31.10 -54.63 63.16
C HIS A 176 -30.62 -55.80 62.30
N ALA A 177 -29.31 -56.06 62.23
CA ALA A 177 -28.77 -57.25 61.56
C ALA A 177 -28.00 -58.20 62.49
N ALA A 178 -27.88 -57.92 63.80
CA ALA A 178 -27.01 -58.67 64.72
C ALA A 178 -27.76 -59.63 65.67
N GLU A 179 -28.89 -60.18 65.26
CA GLU A 179 -29.59 -61.21 66.03
C GLU A 179 -29.98 -62.38 65.12
N TYR A 180 -28.99 -63.15 64.65
CA TYR A 180 -29.02 -64.60 64.44
C TYR A 180 -27.62 -65.04 64.02
N GLY A 181 -26.93 -65.76 64.92
CA GLY A 181 -25.50 -66.04 64.83
C GLY A 181 -25.06 -66.97 63.70
N THR A 182 -23.78 -66.90 63.37
CA THR A 182 -22.79 -68.01 63.42
C THR A 182 -21.46 -67.51 62.83
N LEU A 183 -20.45 -67.33 63.70
CA LEU A 183 -19.04 -67.24 63.28
C LEU A 183 -18.50 -68.66 63.07
N PRO A 184 -17.77 -68.90 61.96
CA PRO A 184 -16.39 -69.37 62.08
C PRO A 184 -15.49 -68.82 60.93
N PRO A 185 -14.19 -69.18 60.87
CA PRO A 185 -13.06 -68.63 61.60
C PRO A 185 -12.07 -67.88 60.67
N GLU A 186 -11.00 -67.34 61.27
CA GLU A 186 -9.86 -66.66 60.65
C GLU A 186 -9.45 -67.14 59.24
N GLY A 187 -9.73 -66.30 58.25
CA GLY A 187 -9.20 -66.30 56.90
C GLY A 187 -9.21 -64.85 56.42
N GLY A 188 -8.14 -64.43 55.76
CA GLY A 188 -7.84 -63.03 55.43
C GLY A 188 -9.05 -62.18 55.05
N LEU A 189 -9.12 -61.01 55.70
CA LEU A 189 -10.05 -59.93 55.46
C LEU A 189 -10.25 -59.72 53.95
N SER A 190 -11.40 -60.13 53.41
CA SER A 190 -11.78 -59.72 52.06
C SER A 190 -11.81 -58.20 52.04
N SER A 191 -10.89 -57.61 51.28
CA SER A 191 -10.99 -56.22 50.85
C SER A 191 -12.41 -56.00 50.32
N PHE A 192 -13.12 -55.01 50.83
CA PHE A 192 -14.31 -54.52 50.15
C PHE A 192 -13.84 -54.06 48.76
N ASP A 193 -14.14 -54.84 47.71
CA ASP A 193 -13.86 -54.48 46.32
C ASP A 193 -14.75 -53.30 45.93
N LEU A 194 -14.30 -52.09 46.25
CA LEU A 194 -14.91 -50.86 45.77
C LEU A 194 -14.60 -50.72 44.28
N GLU A 195 -15.62 -50.87 43.45
CA GLU A 195 -15.54 -50.56 42.02
C GLU A 195 -15.34 -49.03 41.83
N PHE A 196 -14.52 -48.67 40.84
CA PHE A 196 -14.12 -47.28 40.60
C PHE A 196 -14.07 -46.93 39.11
N VAL A 197 -14.15 -45.63 38.81
CA VAL A 197 -13.95 -45.09 37.46
C VAL A 197 -12.84 -44.06 37.50
N SER A 198 -11.85 -44.23 36.62
CA SER A 198 -10.70 -43.35 36.48
C SER A 198 -10.59 -42.79 35.06
N GLY A 199 -10.16 -41.54 34.94
CA GLY A 199 -10.00 -40.88 33.65
C GLY A 199 -9.29 -39.54 33.74
N THR A 200 -9.17 -38.90 32.59
CA THR A 200 -8.65 -37.53 32.44
C THR A 200 -9.77 -36.59 31.99
N ILE A 201 -9.73 -35.33 32.40
CA ILE A 201 -10.66 -34.29 31.94
C ILE A 201 -9.93 -32.95 31.83
N GLU A 202 -10.39 -32.08 30.91
CA GLU A 202 -9.87 -30.72 30.80
C GLU A 202 -10.10 -29.92 32.10
N ARG A 203 -9.06 -29.26 32.62
CA ARG A 203 -9.10 -28.53 33.91
C ARG A 203 -10.23 -27.51 33.99
N THR A 204 -10.53 -26.85 32.86
CA THR A 204 -11.61 -25.85 32.76
C THR A 204 -12.99 -26.45 33.02
N ARG A 205 -13.20 -27.74 32.72
CA ARG A 205 -14.49 -28.43 32.86
C ARG A 205 -14.64 -29.12 34.20
N MET A 206 -13.57 -29.23 34.99
CA MET A 206 -13.52 -29.97 36.24
C MET A 206 -14.55 -29.51 37.29
N PRO A 207 -14.71 -28.19 37.58
CA PRO A 207 -15.72 -27.75 38.55
C PRO A 207 -17.17 -28.01 38.11
N THR A 208 -17.40 -28.03 36.79
CA THR A 208 -18.73 -28.34 36.24
C THR A 208 -19.02 -29.83 36.34
N PHE A 209 -18.00 -30.66 36.09
CA PHE A 209 -18.08 -32.11 36.20
C PHE A 209 -18.42 -32.55 37.63
N GLU A 210 -17.75 -31.99 38.64
CA GLU A 210 -18.03 -32.26 40.05
C GLU A 210 -19.48 -31.89 40.42
N ARG A 211 -19.95 -30.70 40.02
CA ARG A 211 -21.33 -30.25 40.30
C ARG A 211 -22.40 -31.16 39.68
N ILE A 212 -22.16 -31.66 38.46
CA ILE A 212 -23.09 -32.58 37.79
C ILE A 212 -23.12 -33.91 38.53
N LEU A 213 -21.96 -34.47 38.84
CA LEU A 213 -21.85 -35.74 39.58
C LEU A 213 -22.47 -35.63 40.98
N TRP A 214 -22.22 -34.54 41.71
CA TRP A 214 -22.83 -34.29 43.02
C TRP A 214 -24.36 -34.31 42.97
N ARG A 215 -24.95 -33.72 41.92
CA ARG A 215 -26.40 -33.72 41.69
C ARG A 215 -26.94 -35.10 41.31
N VAL A 216 -26.24 -35.83 40.45
CA VAL A 216 -26.64 -37.17 39.98
C VAL A 216 -26.56 -38.20 41.11
N LEU A 217 -25.51 -38.13 41.93
CA LEU A 217 -25.27 -39.03 43.06
C LEU A 217 -25.95 -38.59 44.37
N ARG A 218 -26.74 -37.51 44.33
CA ARG A 218 -27.48 -36.95 45.48
C ARG A 218 -26.60 -36.72 46.72
N GLY A 219 -25.38 -36.22 46.51
CA GLY A 219 -24.42 -35.94 47.60
C GLY A 219 -23.51 -37.11 48.00
N ASN A 220 -23.68 -38.30 47.41
CA ASN A 220 -22.80 -39.45 47.65
C ASN A 220 -21.67 -39.53 46.60
N LEU A 221 -20.90 -38.46 46.43
CA LEU A 221 -19.74 -38.41 45.54
C LEU A 221 -18.44 -38.54 46.34
N TYR A 222 -17.71 -39.63 46.14
CA TYR A 222 -16.34 -39.78 46.64
C TYR A 222 -15.38 -39.76 45.45
N MET A 223 -14.75 -38.60 45.24
CA MET A 223 -13.90 -38.30 44.10
C MET A 223 -12.59 -37.69 44.58
N ASN A 224 -11.48 -38.24 44.10
CA ASN A 224 -10.17 -37.62 44.21
C ASN A 224 -9.71 -37.21 42.80
N TYR A 225 -8.96 -36.12 42.71
CA TYR A 225 -8.33 -35.69 41.48
C TYR A 225 -6.96 -35.10 41.74
N SER A 226 -6.05 -35.25 40.78
CA SER A 226 -4.74 -34.61 40.78
C SER A 226 -4.53 -33.83 39.48
N GLU A 227 -3.84 -32.71 39.61
CA GLU A 227 -3.52 -31.81 38.52
C GLU A 227 -2.27 -32.29 37.80
N ILE A 228 -2.31 -32.35 36.46
CA ILE A 228 -1.10 -32.58 35.65
C ILE A 228 -0.46 -31.20 35.40
N GLU A 229 0.80 -31.05 35.78
CA GLU A 229 1.55 -29.80 35.58
C GLU A 229 1.89 -29.56 34.11
N GLU A 230 2.26 -30.62 33.39
CA GLU A 230 2.65 -30.55 31.97
C GLU A 230 1.42 -30.36 31.05
N PRO A 231 1.43 -29.35 30.16
CA PRO A 231 0.37 -29.17 29.17
C PRO A 231 0.45 -30.23 28.07
N PHE A 232 -0.70 -30.76 27.67
CA PHE A 232 -0.83 -31.60 26.49
C PHE A 232 -0.99 -30.70 25.26
N ILE A 233 -0.13 -30.89 24.27
CA ILE A 233 -0.22 -30.19 23.00
C ILE A 233 -1.07 -31.04 22.06
N ASP A 234 -2.21 -30.51 21.62
CA ASP A 234 -3.02 -31.19 20.61
C ASP A 234 -2.23 -31.24 19.29
N PRO A 235 -1.99 -32.45 18.72
CA PRO A 235 -1.20 -32.62 17.50
C PRO A 235 -1.80 -31.90 16.27
N THR A 236 -3.09 -31.55 16.30
CA THR A 236 -3.78 -30.91 15.16
C THR A 236 -3.85 -29.39 15.29
N SER A 237 -4.15 -28.91 16.48
CA SER A 237 -4.42 -27.50 16.76
C SER A 237 -3.18 -26.75 17.27
N GLY A 238 -2.19 -27.48 17.79
CA GLY A 238 -1.04 -26.89 18.49
C GLY A 238 -1.45 -26.19 19.80
N LYS A 239 -2.70 -26.35 20.23
CA LYS A 239 -3.25 -25.74 21.44
C LYS A 239 -2.79 -26.52 22.66
N GLU A 240 -2.24 -25.80 23.62
CA GLU A 240 -1.90 -26.32 24.93
C GLU A 240 -3.18 -26.53 25.75
N THR A 241 -3.38 -27.75 26.24
CA THR A 241 -4.52 -28.13 27.07
C THR A 241 -4.02 -28.73 28.38
N HIS A 242 -4.46 -28.16 29.50
CA HIS A 242 -4.20 -28.73 30.82
C HIS A 242 -5.33 -29.69 31.19
N LYS A 243 -4.94 -30.89 31.62
CA LYS A 243 -5.86 -31.95 32.01
C LYS A 243 -5.60 -32.37 33.45
N ASP A 244 -6.65 -32.81 34.13
CA ASP A 244 -6.59 -33.35 35.48
C ASP A 244 -6.98 -34.83 35.45
N VAL A 245 -6.32 -35.63 36.28
CA VAL A 245 -6.66 -37.04 36.51
C VAL A 245 -7.71 -37.09 37.60
N PHE A 246 -8.77 -37.89 37.41
CA PHE A 246 -9.74 -38.16 38.45
C PHE A 246 -9.95 -39.66 38.69
N ILE A 247 -10.32 -40.00 39.93
CA ILE A 247 -10.80 -41.31 40.34
C ILE A 247 -12.06 -41.13 41.19
N ILE A 248 -13.13 -41.84 40.82
CA ILE A 248 -14.43 -41.80 41.49
C ILE A 248 -14.74 -43.21 41.99
N PHE A 249 -15.04 -43.33 43.29
CA PHE A 249 -15.44 -44.58 43.91
C PHE A 249 -16.95 -44.62 44.03
N ALA A 250 -17.58 -45.71 43.56
CA ALA A 250 -19.02 -45.85 43.59
C ALA A 250 -19.43 -47.32 43.70
N HIS A 251 -20.46 -47.61 44.50
CA HIS A 251 -20.97 -48.96 44.68
C HIS A 251 -22.16 -49.22 43.74
N GLY A 252 -22.03 -50.19 42.84
CA GLY A 252 -23.10 -50.71 42.02
C GLY A 252 -23.00 -50.38 40.51
N PRO A 253 -23.32 -51.34 39.62
CA PRO A 253 -23.06 -51.23 38.19
C PRO A 253 -23.89 -50.15 37.49
N GLU A 254 -25.12 -49.87 37.96
CA GLU A 254 -25.97 -48.82 37.39
C GLU A 254 -25.41 -47.41 37.62
N LEU A 255 -24.76 -47.19 38.77
CA LEU A 255 -24.20 -45.91 39.15
C LEU A 255 -22.92 -45.64 38.35
N LEU A 256 -22.06 -46.65 38.22
CA LEU A 256 -20.86 -46.60 37.39
C LEU A 256 -21.19 -46.36 35.92
N ALA A 257 -22.24 -46.99 35.40
CA ALA A 257 -22.71 -46.74 34.03
C ALA A 257 -23.18 -45.29 33.83
N LYS A 258 -23.83 -44.68 34.84
CA LYS A 258 -24.19 -43.25 34.80
C LYS A 258 -22.95 -42.35 34.87
N ILE A 259 -22.01 -42.63 35.77
CA ILE A 259 -20.75 -41.86 35.90
C ILE A 259 -19.95 -41.92 34.60
N ARG A 260 -19.81 -43.11 33.98
CA ARG A 260 -19.14 -43.31 32.69
C ARG A 260 -19.77 -42.44 31.59
N LYS A 261 -21.09 -42.47 31.46
CA LYS A 261 -21.81 -41.63 30.48
C LYS A 261 -21.62 -40.13 30.71
N VAL A 262 -21.66 -39.68 31.96
CA VAL A 262 -21.44 -38.27 32.30
C VAL A 262 -20.00 -37.85 31.95
N ALA A 263 -19.01 -38.66 32.30
CA ALA A 263 -17.60 -38.40 31.98
C ALA A 263 -17.35 -38.34 30.46
N GLU A 264 -17.87 -39.30 29.69
CA GLU A 264 -17.76 -39.31 28.22
C GLU A 264 -18.46 -38.09 27.60
N SER A 265 -19.64 -37.71 28.09
CA SER A 265 -20.38 -36.55 27.57
C SER A 265 -19.68 -35.20 27.78
N MET A 266 -18.85 -35.10 28.82
CA MET A 266 -18.08 -33.89 29.15
C MET A 266 -16.73 -33.84 28.42
N GLY A 267 -16.41 -34.86 27.62
CA GLY A 267 -15.14 -34.99 26.91
C GLY A 267 -14.00 -35.57 27.75
N GLY A 268 -14.31 -36.30 28.83
CA GLY A 268 -13.31 -37.03 29.60
C GLY A 268 -12.94 -38.35 28.94
N ALA A 269 -11.65 -38.72 28.98
CA ALA A 269 -11.16 -40.01 28.50
C ALA A 269 -11.07 -41.00 29.67
N LEU A 270 -11.73 -42.15 29.56
CA LEU A 270 -11.80 -43.14 30.63
C LEU A 270 -10.83 -44.29 30.37
N TYR A 271 -10.08 -44.67 31.40
CA TYR A 271 -9.13 -45.76 31.35
C TYR A 271 -9.49 -46.81 32.38
N THR A 272 -9.50 -48.09 31.96
CA THR A 272 -9.73 -49.22 32.85
C THR A 272 -8.44 -49.58 33.56
N ILE A 273 -8.46 -49.63 34.89
CA ILE A 273 -7.32 -49.96 35.73
C ILE A 273 -7.70 -51.16 36.61
N ASP A 274 -6.75 -52.06 36.84
CA ASP A 274 -6.92 -53.20 37.74
C ASP A 274 -6.67 -52.77 39.19
N SER A 275 -7.35 -53.38 40.17
CA SER A 275 -7.15 -53.05 41.60
C SER A 275 -5.81 -53.56 42.12
N SER A 276 -5.27 -54.65 41.56
CA SER A 276 -4.00 -55.24 41.97
C SER A 276 -2.80 -54.33 41.69
N GLN A 277 -1.95 -54.12 42.70
CA GLN A 277 -0.72 -53.33 42.57
C GLN A 277 0.25 -53.91 41.53
N ASP A 278 0.44 -55.24 41.52
CA ASP A 278 1.36 -55.91 40.60
C ASP A 278 0.94 -55.72 39.14
N LYS A 279 -0.35 -55.93 38.83
CA LYS A 279 -0.89 -55.75 37.49
C LYS A 279 -0.86 -54.30 37.03
N ARG A 280 -1.04 -53.33 37.94
CA ARG A 280 -0.89 -51.90 37.63
C ARG A 280 0.55 -51.54 37.31
N ALA A 281 1.51 -52.07 38.08
CA ALA A 281 2.93 -51.88 37.81
C ALA A 281 3.33 -52.47 36.44
N ASP A 282 2.82 -53.65 36.10
CA ASP A 282 3.05 -54.26 34.79
C ASP A 282 2.39 -53.49 33.65
N ALA A 283 1.16 -53.00 33.82
CA ALA A 283 0.49 -52.15 32.85
C ALA A 283 1.21 -50.82 32.64
N LEU A 284 1.79 -50.24 33.69
CA LEU A 284 2.59 -49.01 33.60
C LEU A 284 3.89 -49.25 32.83
N ARG A 285 4.56 -50.40 33.04
CA ARG A 285 5.74 -50.79 32.26
C ARG A 285 5.40 -50.99 30.77
N ASP A 286 4.29 -51.67 30.47
CA ASP A 286 3.84 -51.88 29.08
C ASP A 286 3.48 -50.55 28.39
N VAL A 287 2.75 -49.66 29.07
CA VAL A 287 2.42 -48.34 28.51
C VAL A 287 3.67 -47.49 28.31
N ALA A 288 4.63 -47.52 29.25
CA ALA A 288 5.88 -46.79 29.11
C ALA A 288 6.72 -47.31 27.92
N ALA A 289 6.83 -48.62 27.73
CA ALA A 289 7.52 -49.21 26.59
C ALA A 289 6.87 -48.83 25.25
N ARG A 290 5.53 -48.92 25.16
CA ARG A 290 4.80 -48.51 23.95
C ARG A 290 4.93 -47.01 23.65
N LEU A 291 4.99 -46.19 24.69
CA LEU A 291 5.17 -44.74 24.53
C LEU A 291 6.55 -44.45 23.95
N GLU A 292 7.61 -45.09 24.47
CA GLU A 292 8.96 -44.96 23.94
C GLU A 292 9.05 -45.40 22.47
N ASP A 293 8.39 -46.51 22.11
CA ASP A 293 8.29 -46.98 20.72
C ASP A 293 7.61 -45.93 19.81
N VAL A 294 6.47 -45.36 20.23
CA VAL A 294 5.74 -44.35 19.46
C VAL A 294 6.54 -43.05 19.34
N GLU A 295 7.25 -42.65 20.39
CA GLU A 295 8.13 -41.47 20.38
C GLU A 295 9.30 -41.66 19.41
N ALA A 296 9.92 -42.85 19.40
CA ALA A 296 10.97 -43.17 18.45
C ALA A 296 10.46 -43.13 16.99
N VAL A 297 9.26 -43.66 16.73
CA VAL A 297 8.63 -43.60 15.40
C VAL A 297 8.29 -42.17 15.00
N LEU A 298 7.73 -41.36 15.90
CA LEU A 298 7.46 -39.94 15.66
C LEU A 298 8.75 -39.18 15.38
N TYR A 299 9.82 -39.41 16.14
CA TYR A 299 11.10 -38.77 15.86
C TYR A 299 11.60 -39.11 14.46
N ASN A 300 11.56 -40.39 14.06
CA ASN A 300 11.97 -40.84 12.74
C ASN A 300 11.08 -40.29 11.61
N MET A 301 9.76 -40.21 11.81
CA MET A 301 8.85 -39.57 10.86
C MET A 301 9.11 -38.08 10.73
N GLY A 302 9.47 -37.41 11.82
CA GLY A 302 9.76 -35.97 11.84
C GLY A 302 11.02 -35.67 11.04
N GLN A 303 12.06 -36.50 11.20
CA GLN A 303 13.26 -36.44 10.37
C GLN A 303 12.96 -36.73 8.90
N THR A 304 12.17 -37.77 8.61
CA THR A 304 11.77 -38.11 7.23
C THR A 304 11.00 -36.96 6.57
N ARG A 305 10.07 -36.33 7.31
CA ARG A 305 9.32 -35.15 6.86
C ARG A 305 10.24 -33.97 6.59
N ARG A 306 11.20 -33.72 7.49
CA ARG A 306 12.19 -32.65 7.33
C ARG A 306 13.08 -32.87 6.10
N VAL A 307 13.51 -34.10 5.84
CA VAL A 307 14.29 -34.47 4.65
C VAL A 307 13.48 -34.33 3.36
N GLU A 308 12.20 -34.67 3.38
CA GLU A 308 11.34 -34.49 2.20
C GLU A 308 11.07 -33.00 1.93
N LEU A 309 10.77 -32.23 2.97
CA LEU A 309 10.58 -30.78 2.87
C LEU A 309 11.87 -30.07 2.45
N SER A 310 13.06 -30.57 2.82
CA SER A 310 14.32 -29.98 2.38
C SER A 310 14.57 -30.17 0.89
N LYS A 311 14.24 -31.35 0.34
CA LYS A 311 14.29 -31.58 -1.11
C LYS A 311 13.35 -30.65 -1.87
N ILE A 312 12.16 -30.41 -1.33
CA ILE A 312 11.18 -29.49 -1.92
C ILE A 312 11.69 -28.05 -1.83
N ALA A 313 12.27 -27.65 -0.69
CA ALA A 313 12.77 -26.30 -0.48
C ALA A 313 13.89 -25.90 -1.44
N GLU A 314 14.75 -26.85 -1.85
CA GLU A 314 15.82 -26.60 -2.83
C GLU A 314 15.28 -26.17 -4.21
N GLY A 315 14.11 -26.69 -4.61
CA GLY A 315 13.49 -26.40 -5.91
C GLY A 315 12.32 -25.42 -5.88
N LEU A 316 11.77 -25.13 -4.70
CA LEU A 316 10.49 -24.44 -4.53
C LEU A 316 10.42 -23.10 -5.27
N GLU A 317 11.45 -22.26 -5.13
CA GLU A 317 11.44 -20.92 -5.72
C GLU A 317 11.50 -20.96 -7.25
N SER A 318 12.29 -21.90 -7.80
CA SER A 318 12.33 -22.12 -9.25
C SER A 318 11.00 -22.64 -9.81
N TRP A 319 10.31 -23.52 -9.08
CA TRP A 319 9.01 -24.05 -9.48
C TRP A 319 7.91 -22.99 -9.37
N LYS A 320 7.96 -22.15 -8.33
CA LYS A 320 7.06 -21.00 -8.15
C LYS A 320 7.20 -20.03 -9.30
N ASP A 321 8.43 -19.64 -9.64
CA ASP A 321 8.68 -18.75 -10.76
C ASP A 321 8.25 -19.36 -12.10
N ALA A 322 8.58 -20.63 -12.37
CA ALA A 322 8.19 -21.31 -13.61
C ALA A 322 6.66 -21.41 -13.77
N VAL A 323 5.93 -21.85 -12.74
CA VAL A 323 4.46 -21.94 -12.79
C VAL A 323 3.82 -20.56 -12.95
N ARG A 324 4.36 -19.54 -12.30
CA ARG A 324 3.88 -18.15 -12.41
C ARG A 324 4.05 -17.59 -13.82
N ARG A 325 5.23 -17.75 -14.42
CA ARG A 325 5.48 -17.33 -15.82
C ARG A 325 4.54 -18.04 -16.79
N GLU A 326 4.35 -19.35 -16.60
CA GLU A 326 3.47 -20.16 -17.44
C GLU A 326 1.99 -19.75 -17.31
N GLU A 327 1.52 -19.46 -16.09
CA GLU A 327 0.17 -18.96 -15.84
C GLU A 327 -0.09 -17.66 -16.61
N GLU A 328 0.88 -16.75 -16.62
CA GLU A 328 0.77 -15.47 -17.31
C GLU A 328 0.76 -15.61 -18.85
N ILE A 329 1.59 -16.53 -19.38
CA ILE A 329 1.57 -16.86 -20.82
C ILE A 329 0.17 -17.36 -21.24
N TYR A 330 -0.47 -18.23 -20.44
CA TYR A 330 -1.82 -18.70 -20.80
C TYR A 330 -2.92 -17.67 -20.54
N LYS A 331 -2.76 -16.77 -19.56
CA LYS A 331 -3.69 -15.64 -19.38
C LYS A 331 -3.66 -14.72 -20.59
N THR A 332 -2.47 -14.44 -21.12
CA THR A 332 -2.29 -13.60 -22.31
C THR A 332 -2.73 -14.30 -23.58
N LEU A 333 -2.47 -15.61 -23.75
CA LEU A 333 -3.04 -16.42 -24.84
C LEU A 333 -4.58 -16.38 -24.88
N ASN A 334 -5.23 -16.27 -23.71
CA ASN A 334 -6.69 -16.16 -23.61
C ASN A 334 -7.25 -14.80 -24.06
N LEU A 335 -6.41 -13.77 -24.20
CA LEU A 335 -6.81 -12.46 -24.76
C LEU A 335 -6.82 -12.49 -26.29
N LEU A 336 -6.13 -13.45 -26.91
CA LEU A 336 -5.96 -13.56 -28.35
C LEU A 336 -7.20 -14.16 -29.01
N SER A 337 -7.49 -13.73 -30.24
CA SER A 337 -8.53 -14.38 -31.05
C SER A 337 -7.95 -15.58 -31.80
N TYR A 338 -8.71 -16.67 -31.87
CA TYR A 338 -8.30 -17.89 -32.56
C TYR A 338 -9.00 -18.01 -33.92
N ASP A 339 -8.24 -17.96 -35.00
CA ASP A 339 -8.75 -18.21 -36.34
C ASP A 339 -8.67 -19.70 -36.67
N GLN A 340 -9.84 -20.36 -36.70
CA GLN A 340 -9.97 -21.79 -36.99
C GLN A 340 -9.54 -22.15 -38.42
N GLY A 341 -9.71 -21.24 -39.39
CA GLY A 341 -9.43 -21.53 -40.79
C GLY A 341 -7.94 -21.68 -41.08
N ARG A 342 -7.10 -20.88 -40.40
CA ARG A 342 -5.65 -20.81 -40.63
C ARG A 342 -4.83 -21.43 -39.51
N LYS A 343 -5.45 -21.86 -38.40
CA LYS A 343 -4.77 -22.30 -37.17
C LYS A 343 -3.77 -21.26 -36.67
N THR A 344 -4.13 -19.99 -36.80
CA THR A 344 -3.33 -18.85 -36.35
C THR A 344 -4.07 -18.10 -35.24
N LEU A 345 -3.33 -17.65 -34.25
CA LEU A 345 -3.79 -16.71 -33.24
C LEU A 345 -3.53 -15.30 -33.76
N VAL A 346 -4.54 -14.44 -33.63
CA VAL A 346 -4.40 -13.01 -33.93
C VAL A 346 -4.33 -12.26 -32.61
N ALA A 347 -3.25 -11.52 -32.43
CA ALA A 347 -3.05 -10.63 -31.30
C ALA A 347 -3.06 -9.18 -31.78
N GLU A 348 -3.68 -8.31 -31.00
CA GLU A 348 -3.55 -6.86 -31.14
C GLU A 348 -2.97 -6.33 -29.85
N GLY A 349 -2.09 -5.35 -29.97
CA GLY A 349 -1.51 -4.72 -28.80
C GLY A 349 -0.75 -3.45 -29.12
N TRP A 350 -0.57 -2.67 -28.07
CA TRP A 350 0.17 -1.43 -28.13
C TRP A 350 1.64 -1.69 -27.89
N CYS A 351 2.48 -1.05 -28.71
CA CYS A 351 3.93 -1.08 -28.58
C CYS A 351 4.48 0.33 -28.85
N PRO A 352 5.51 0.77 -28.11
CA PRO A 352 6.24 1.98 -28.47
C PRO A 352 6.79 1.88 -29.88
N THR A 353 6.53 2.89 -30.72
CA THR A 353 6.92 2.92 -32.15
C THR A 353 8.42 2.73 -32.34
N ARG A 354 9.21 3.19 -31.37
CA ARG A 354 10.67 3.00 -31.33
C ARG A 354 11.09 1.53 -31.17
N ASP A 355 10.36 0.77 -30.38
CA ASP A 355 10.72 -0.60 -29.99
C ASP A 355 10.15 -1.65 -30.96
N LEU A 356 9.43 -1.23 -32.00
CA LEU A 356 8.94 -2.13 -33.07
C LEU A 356 10.04 -3.00 -33.68
N THR A 357 11.24 -2.43 -33.88
CA THR A 357 12.39 -3.17 -34.41
C THR A 357 12.90 -4.25 -33.45
N ILE A 358 12.82 -3.97 -32.15
CA ILE A 358 13.20 -4.91 -31.08
C ILE A 358 12.18 -6.05 -31.02
N VAL A 359 10.88 -5.72 -31.11
CA VAL A 359 9.81 -6.72 -31.17
C VAL A 359 9.97 -7.62 -32.39
N GLN A 360 10.23 -7.07 -33.58
CA GLN A 360 10.49 -7.88 -34.78
C GLN A 360 11.69 -8.82 -34.61
N LEU A 361 12.74 -8.39 -33.93
CA LEU A 361 13.90 -9.23 -33.63
C LEU A 361 13.55 -10.33 -32.63
N GLY A 362 12.77 -10.01 -31.58
CA GLY A 362 12.28 -10.99 -30.60
C GLY A 362 11.39 -12.06 -31.23
N LEU A 363 10.48 -11.66 -32.13
CA LEU A 363 9.67 -12.60 -32.91
C LEU A 363 10.54 -13.56 -33.73
N ARG A 364 11.66 -13.09 -34.29
CA ARG A 364 12.62 -13.97 -35.00
C ARG A 364 13.32 -14.95 -34.08
N ARG A 365 13.73 -14.51 -32.88
CA ARG A 365 14.34 -15.39 -31.87
C ARG A 365 13.37 -16.47 -31.41
N ALA A 366 12.11 -16.12 -31.14
CA ALA A 366 11.08 -17.08 -30.77
C ALA A 366 10.95 -18.22 -31.80
N MET A 367 11.01 -17.89 -33.08
CA MET A 367 10.97 -18.88 -34.16
C MET A 367 12.20 -19.77 -34.23
N GLU A 368 13.38 -19.18 -34.09
CA GLU A 368 14.64 -19.93 -34.07
C GLU A 368 14.67 -20.91 -32.89
N THR A 369 14.19 -20.49 -31.71
CA THR A 369 14.06 -21.34 -30.52
C THR A 369 13.04 -22.46 -30.70
N ALA A 370 11.91 -22.17 -31.35
CA ALA A 370 10.88 -23.16 -31.65
C ALA A 370 11.27 -24.15 -32.78
N GLY A 371 12.29 -23.81 -33.59
CA GLY A 371 12.74 -24.63 -34.71
C GLY A 371 11.75 -24.70 -35.89
N THR A 372 10.86 -23.70 -36.01
CA THR A 372 9.85 -23.62 -37.07
C THR A 372 10.23 -22.60 -38.14
N SER A 373 9.74 -22.80 -39.37
CA SER A 373 10.06 -21.94 -40.53
C SER A 373 8.98 -20.91 -40.84
N VAL A 374 7.89 -20.86 -40.07
CA VAL A 374 6.73 -19.99 -40.34
C VAL A 374 6.90 -18.64 -39.62
N PRO A 375 7.04 -17.52 -40.36
CA PRO A 375 7.16 -16.19 -39.77
C PRO A 375 5.91 -15.77 -39.00
N ALA A 376 6.09 -15.31 -37.76
CA ALA A 376 5.09 -14.44 -37.13
C ALA A 376 5.05 -13.11 -37.90
N ILE A 377 3.88 -12.75 -38.41
CA ILE A 377 3.72 -11.54 -39.23
C ILE A 377 3.31 -10.39 -38.31
N LEU A 378 4.11 -9.33 -38.31
CA LEU A 378 3.84 -8.08 -37.62
C LEU A 378 3.31 -7.06 -38.63
N SER A 379 2.10 -6.56 -38.43
CA SER A 379 1.49 -5.49 -39.21
C SER A 379 1.12 -4.31 -38.32
N GLU A 380 1.52 -3.10 -38.70
CA GLU A 380 1.07 -1.88 -38.02
C GLU A 380 -0.36 -1.54 -38.49
N LEU A 381 -1.26 -1.33 -37.54
CA LEU A 381 -2.65 -0.93 -37.80
C LEU A 381 -2.83 0.54 -37.46
N ARG A 382 -3.41 1.31 -38.40
CA ARG A 382 -3.83 2.68 -38.12
C ARG A 382 -5.20 2.64 -37.45
N THR A 383 -5.26 3.14 -36.22
CA THR A 383 -6.50 3.20 -35.43
C THR A 383 -6.76 4.63 -34.95
N HIS A 384 -8.02 4.91 -34.65
CA HIS A 384 -8.47 6.14 -33.99
C HIS A 384 -8.66 5.98 -32.48
N GLN A 385 -8.46 4.78 -31.93
CA GLN A 385 -8.54 4.52 -30.50
C GLN A 385 -7.43 5.26 -29.74
N THR A 386 -7.72 5.70 -28.52
CA THR A 386 -6.74 6.36 -27.66
C THR A 386 -5.68 5.35 -27.21
N PRO A 387 -4.40 5.56 -27.52
CA PRO A 387 -3.32 4.69 -27.06
C PRO A 387 -3.02 4.89 -25.56
N PRO A 388 -2.37 3.90 -24.93
CA PRO A 388 -1.90 3.98 -23.55
C PRO A 388 -0.78 5.02 -23.42
N THR A 389 -0.63 5.57 -22.22
CA THR A 389 0.46 6.50 -21.92
C THR A 389 1.63 5.80 -21.25
N PHE A 390 2.82 6.02 -21.81
CA PHE A 390 4.06 5.49 -21.27
C PHE A 390 5.10 6.60 -21.16
N HIS A 391 5.69 6.72 -19.97
CA HIS A 391 6.83 7.57 -19.69
C HIS A 391 8.02 6.69 -19.33
N ARG A 392 9.12 6.77 -20.09
CA ARG A 392 10.37 6.11 -19.69
C ARG A 392 10.96 6.83 -18.49
N THR A 393 10.86 6.18 -17.33
CA THR A 393 11.41 6.68 -16.08
C THR A 393 12.81 6.10 -15.85
N THR A 394 13.67 6.92 -15.24
CA THR A 394 14.98 6.47 -14.72
C THR A 394 14.84 6.22 -13.22
N LYS A 395 15.80 5.52 -12.61
CA LYS A 395 15.83 5.31 -11.15
C LYS A 395 15.56 6.58 -10.32
N PHE A 396 15.98 7.74 -10.84
CA PHE A 396 15.76 9.04 -10.22
C PHE A 396 14.32 9.57 -10.40
N THR A 397 13.73 9.40 -11.58
CA THR A 397 12.41 10.00 -11.92
C THR A 397 11.23 9.09 -11.61
N VAL A 398 11.44 7.78 -11.38
CA VAL A 398 10.39 6.81 -11.04
C VAL A 398 9.54 7.30 -9.87
N GLY A 399 10.16 7.66 -8.74
CA GLY A 399 9.41 8.09 -7.54
C GLY A 399 8.54 9.34 -7.77
N PHE A 400 9.06 10.33 -8.50
CA PHE A 400 8.29 11.53 -8.84
C PHE A 400 7.14 11.24 -9.82
N GLN A 401 7.36 10.33 -10.77
CA GLN A 401 6.33 9.94 -11.73
C GLN A 401 5.18 9.20 -11.03
N THR A 402 5.48 8.25 -10.14
CA THR A 402 4.47 7.51 -9.40
C THR A 402 3.60 8.42 -8.52
N ILE A 403 4.18 9.46 -7.91
CA ILE A 403 3.41 10.46 -7.14
C ILE A 403 2.40 11.21 -8.02
N ILE A 404 2.73 11.42 -9.29
CA ILE A 404 1.85 12.14 -10.22
C ILE A 404 0.81 11.21 -10.81
N ASP A 405 1.21 10.02 -11.20
CA ASP A 405 0.31 8.99 -11.74
C ASP A 405 -0.74 8.58 -10.68
N ALA A 406 -0.43 8.72 -9.39
CA ALA A 406 -1.37 8.51 -8.29
C ALA A 406 -2.53 9.54 -8.25
N TYR A 407 -2.34 10.76 -8.80
CA TYR A 407 -3.43 11.73 -8.95
C TYR A 407 -4.35 11.36 -10.11
N GLY A 408 -3.75 10.87 -11.19
CA GLY A 408 -4.41 10.49 -12.42
C GLY A 408 -3.36 10.24 -13.50
N ILE A 409 -3.75 9.58 -14.58
CA ILE A 409 -2.83 9.21 -15.65
C ILE A 409 -2.97 10.21 -16.80
N ALA A 410 -1.83 10.63 -17.33
CA ALA A 410 -1.78 11.68 -18.34
C ALA A 410 -2.54 11.23 -19.59
N THR A 411 -3.14 12.15 -20.33
CA THR A 411 -3.67 11.81 -21.65
C THR A 411 -2.53 11.60 -22.65
N TYR A 412 -2.77 10.83 -23.71
CA TYR A 412 -1.72 10.51 -24.67
C TYR A 412 -1.16 11.78 -25.35
N GLN A 413 0.17 11.86 -25.37
CA GLN A 413 0.99 12.97 -25.87
C GLN A 413 0.77 14.32 -25.16
N GLU A 414 0.18 14.29 -23.96
CA GLU A 414 0.12 15.45 -23.07
C GLU A 414 1.49 15.76 -22.46
N VAL A 415 1.70 17.02 -22.10
CA VAL A 415 2.87 17.43 -21.32
C VAL A 415 2.84 16.80 -19.94
N ASN A 416 3.90 16.09 -19.58
CA ASN A 416 4.04 15.45 -18.29
C ASN A 416 4.40 16.47 -17.19
N PRO A 417 3.56 16.65 -16.15
CA PRO A 417 3.90 17.53 -15.02
C PRO A 417 5.09 17.00 -14.20
N GLY A 418 5.43 15.71 -14.30
CA GLY A 418 6.51 15.08 -13.54
C GLY A 418 7.88 15.66 -13.79
N LEU A 419 8.15 16.14 -15.00
CA LEU A 419 9.42 16.79 -15.29
C LEU A 419 9.63 18.06 -14.44
N PHE A 420 8.58 18.84 -14.23
CA PHE A 420 8.66 20.08 -13.46
C PHE A 420 8.59 19.82 -11.96
N ALA A 421 7.77 18.85 -11.55
CA ALA A 421 7.61 18.44 -10.16
C ALA A 421 8.94 18.02 -9.52
N VAL A 422 9.89 17.43 -10.27
CA VAL A 422 11.22 17.06 -9.76
C VAL A 422 11.92 18.20 -9.00
N ILE A 423 11.74 19.45 -9.42
CA ILE A 423 12.35 20.62 -8.77
C ILE A 423 11.33 21.41 -7.96
N THR A 424 10.13 21.66 -8.51
CA THR A 424 9.13 22.51 -7.84
C THR A 424 8.58 21.87 -6.58
N PHE A 425 8.48 20.53 -6.53
CA PHE A 425 7.97 19.82 -5.37
C PHE A 425 8.89 19.92 -4.15
N PRO A 426 10.17 19.52 -4.23
CA PRO A 426 11.11 19.71 -3.13
C PRO A 426 11.29 21.18 -2.74
N PHE A 427 11.19 22.11 -3.69
CA PHE A 427 11.31 23.54 -3.41
C PHE A 427 10.13 24.09 -2.59
N LEU A 428 8.87 23.77 -2.96
CA LEU A 428 7.71 24.17 -2.17
C LEU A 428 7.71 23.55 -0.77
N PHE A 429 8.16 22.31 -0.67
CA PHE A 429 8.39 21.66 0.62
C PHE A 429 9.40 22.44 1.46
N ALA A 430 10.54 22.83 0.88
CA ALA A 430 11.59 23.56 1.59
C ALA A 430 11.15 24.93 2.11
N VAL A 431 10.19 25.59 1.45
CA VAL A 431 9.60 26.85 1.93
C VAL A 431 8.78 26.65 3.21
N MET A 432 8.04 25.54 3.30
CA MET A 432 7.30 25.13 4.51
C MET A 432 8.25 24.65 5.61
N PHE A 433 9.25 23.86 5.24
CA PHE A 433 10.18 23.19 6.14
C PHE A 433 11.58 23.81 6.01
N GLY A 434 11.70 25.09 6.37
CA GLY A 434 12.93 25.86 6.22
C GLY A 434 13.73 25.94 7.50
N ASP A 435 14.60 24.95 7.75
CA ASP A 435 15.58 24.94 8.85
C ASP A 435 16.85 24.25 8.36
N ILE A 436 18.02 24.87 8.63
CA ILE A 436 19.33 24.33 8.25
C ILE A 436 19.58 22.98 8.94
N GLY A 437 19.29 22.88 10.23
CA GLY A 437 19.58 21.72 11.07
C GLY A 437 18.70 20.53 10.69
N HIS A 438 17.38 20.71 10.68
CA HIS A 438 16.45 19.65 10.29
C HIS A 438 16.64 19.23 8.83
N GLY A 439 16.83 20.18 7.91
CA GLY A 439 17.11 19.91 6.50
C GLY A 439 18.39 19.10 6.30
N PHE A 440 19.44 19.40 7.07
CA PHE A 440 20.71 18.66 7.02
C PHE A 440 20.57 17.22 7.52
N ILE A 441 19.81 16.98 8.60
CA ILE A 441 19.52 15.62 9.09
C ILE A 441 18.74 14.83 8.02
N MET A 442 17.72 15.44 7.42
CA MET A 442 16.94 14.83 6.34
C MET A 442 17.80 14.52 5.11
N PHE A 443 18.68 15.45 4.73
CA PHE A 443 19.64 15.26 3.64
C PHE A 443 20.60 14.09 3.92
N LEU A 444 21.12 13.99 5.14
CA LEU A 444 22.01 12.90 5.54
C LEU A 444 21.28 11.55 5.53
N GLY A 445 20.03 11.51 6.00
CA GLY A 445 19.18 10.32 5.94
C GLY A 445 18.91 9.86 4.50
N GLY A 446 18.56 10.80 3.61
CA GLY A 446 18.41 10.54 2.18
C GLY A 446 19.70 10.04 1.51
N LEU A 447 20.84 10.68 1.83
CA LEU A 447 22.15 10.28 1.33
C LEU A 447 22.54 8.88 1.80
N ALA A 448 22.30 8.54 3.06
CA ALA A 448 22.56 7.21 3.60
C ALA A 448 21.77 6.13 2.85
N MET A 449 20.47 6.36 2.59
CA MET A 449 19.65 5.41 1.81
C MET A 449 20.15 5.23 0.38
N VAL A 450 20.68 6.29 -0.25
CA VAL A 450 21.26 6.21 -1.61
C VAL A 450 22.60 5.47 -1.61
N LEU A 451 23.46 5.67 -0.61
CA LEU A 451 24.76 5.01 -0.52
C LEU A 451 24.63 3.51 -0.19
N PHE A 452 23.65 3.12 0.61
CA PHE A 452 23.43 1.73 1.03
C PHE A 452 22.39 0.97 0.17
N GLU A 453 22.07 1.44 -1.04
CA GLU A 453 21.04 0.88 -1.94
C GLU A 453 21.13 -0.66 -2.06
N ARG A 454 22.32 -1.19 -2.37
CA ARG A 454 22.53 -2.64 -2.58
C ARG A 454 22.39 -3.51 -1.33
N GLN A 455 22.56 -2.94 -0.13
CA GLN A 455 22.46 -3.70 1.11
C GLN A 455 21.02 -3.74 1.64
N ILE A 456 20.23 -2.71 1.34
CA ILE A 456 18.86 -2.54 1.83
C ILE A 456 17.86 -3.30 0.94
N GLU A 457 18.15 -3.46 -0.35
CA GLU A 457 17.28 -4.11 -1.35
C GLU A 457 16.78 -5.54 -0.97
N GLY A 458 17.44 -6.25 -0.04
CA GLY A 458 17.08 -7.62 0.34
C GLY A 458 16.31 -7.79 1.66
N LYS A 459 16.08 -6.73 2.45
CA LYS A 459 15.39 -6.80 3.75
C LYS A 459 14.67 -5.48 4.03
N ILE A 460 13.44 -5.37 3.57
CA ILE A 460 12.65 -4.16 3.79
C ILE A 460 11.29 -4.53 4.38
N ASP A 461 10.97 -3.91 5.51
CA ASP A 461 9.60 -3.87 6.04
C ASP A 461 8.75 -2.91 5.18
N GLU A 462 7.46 -3.20 4.98
CA GLU A 462 6.55 -2.45 4.09
C GLU A 462 6.62 -0.90 4.26
N ASN A 463 6.75 -0.42 5.51
CA ASN A 463 6.89 1.02 5.79
C ASN A 463 8.22 1.59 5.29
N LEU A 464 9.32 0.86 5.47
CA LEU A 464 10.65 1.28 5.01
C LEU A 464 10.77 1.19 3.48
N GLU A 465 9.98 0.35 2.84
CA GLU A 465 9.94 0.21 1.38
C GLU A 465 9.41 1.48 0.73
N THR A 466 8.33 2.03 1.30
CA THR A 466 7.77 3.30 0.83
C THR A 466 8.79 4.44 0.93
N PHE A 467 9.54 4.52 2.04
CA PHE A 467 10.60 5.53 2.20
C PHE A 467 11.80 5.28 1.27
N PHE A 468 12.16 4.02 1.04
CA PHE A 468 13.26 3.65 0.15
C PHE A 468 12.95 3.94 -1.32
N PHE A 469 11.71 3.72 -1.75
CA PHE A 469 11.21 4.08 -3.07
C PHE A 469 11.35 5.61 -3.30
N GLY A 470 11.06 6.41 -2.27
CA GLY A 470 11.17 7.86 -2.29
C GLY A 470 12.56 8.46 -2.00
N ARG A 471 13.64 7.67 -1.96
CA ARG A 471 14.97 8.14 -1.48
C ARG A 471 15.50 9.41 -2.16
N TYR A 472 15.33 9.54 -3.48
CA TYR A 472 15.78 10.72 -4.21
C TYR A 472 14.95 11.96 -3.89
N ILE A 473 13.67 11.79 -3.60
CA ILE A 473 12.76 12.88 -3.23
C ILE A 473 13.19 13.45 -1.88
N ILE A 474 13.44 12.59 -0.89
CA ILE A 474 13.91 12.98 0.45
C ILE A 474 15.26 13.70 0.37
N LEU A 475 16.18 13.21 -0.47
CA LEU A 475 17.49 13.83 -0.69
C LEU A 475 17.36 15.25 -1.24
N LEU A 476 16.51 15.46 -2.25
CA LEU A 476 16.26 16.80 -2.81
C LEU A 476 15.56 17.71 -1.80
N MET A 477 14.56 17.20 -1.08
CA MET A 477 13.85 17.93 -0.04
C MET A 477 14.79 18.42 1.06
N GLY A 478 15.70 17.56 1.54
CA GLY A 478 16.72 17.94 2.51
C GLY A 478 17.67 19.02 1.97
N ALA A 479 18.16 18.87 0.73
CA ALA A 479 19.06 19.84 0.11
C ALA A 479 18.41 21.22 -0.07
N PHE A 480 17.16 21.27 -0.56
CA PHE A 480 16.43 22.54 -0.69
C PHE A 480 16.01 23.10 0.66
N SER A 481 15.65 22.26 1.64
CA SER A 481 15.34 22.68 3.01
C SER A 481 16.53 23.37 3.66
N THR A 482 17.74 22.80 3.53
CA THR A 482 18.97 23.46 3.99
C THR A 482 19.20 24.80 3.29
N PHE A 483 18.99 24.88 1.97
CA PHE A 483 19.09 26.14 1.23
C PHE A 483 18.09 27.20 1.72
N THR A 484 16.84 26.82 1.94
CA THR A 484 15.81 27.74 2.44
C THR A 484 16.03 28.11 3.89
N GLY A 485 16.52 27.19 4.73
CA GLY A 485 16.95 27.46 6.09
C GLY A 485 18.06 28.52 6.13
N PHE A 486 19.01 28.45 5.18
CA PHE A 486 20.02 29.50 5.00
C PHE A 486 19.41 30.86 4.60
N MET A 487 18.37 30.88 3.77
CA MET A 487 17.65 32.13 3.46
C MET A 487 16.87 32.67 4.66
N TYR A 488 16.28 31.79 5.48
CA TYR A 488 15.59 32.19 6.71
C TYR A 488 16.55 32.52 7.85
N ASN A 489 17.82 32.15 7.71
CA ASN A 489 18.85 32.28 8.74
C ASN A 489 18.44 31.63 10.07
N ASP A 490 17.96 30.39 9.98
CA ASP A 490 17.47 29.61 11.13
C ASP A 490 18.14 28.22 11.16
N ILE A 491 18.82 27.93 12.26
CA ILE A 491 19.42 26.64 12.60
C ILE A 491 18.94 26.22 13.99
N PHE A 492 18.08 25.20 14.06
CA PHE A 492 17.50 24.73 15.33
C PHE A 492 17.00 25.90 16.21
N SER A 493 16.22 26.81 15.62
CA SER A 493 15.68 28.04 16.23
C SER A 493 16.71 29.12 16.65
N LYS A 494 17.94 29.07 16.15
CA LYS A 494 18.98 30.08 16.38
C LYS A 494 19.47 30.68 15.06
N SER A 495 19.95 31.91 15.10
CA SER A 495 20.41 32.65 13.92
C SER A 495 21.93 32.60 13.78
N LEU A 496 22.42 32.55 12.55
CA LEU A 496 23.85 32.57 12.25
C LEU A 496 24.33 33.99 11.96
N SER A 497 25.28 34.50 12.74
CA SER A 497 25.93 35.79 12.51
C SER A 497 27.10 35.69 11.51
N ILE A 498 26.81 35.31 10.26
CA ILE A 498 27.85 35.11 9.23
C ILE A 498 28.38 36.45 8.69
N PHE A 499 27.49 37.41 8.43
CA PHE A 499 27.82 38.75 7.92
C PHE A 499 27.58 39.84 8.96
N SER A 500 28.16 41.02 8.74
CA SER A 500 27.88 42.22 9.54
C SER A 500 26.40 42.60 9.41
N SER A 501 25.73 42.76 10.56
CA SER A 501 24.34 43.19 10.67
C SER A 501 24.12 44.61 10.10
N GLY A 502 22.92 44.85 9.56
CA GLY A 502 22.44 46.18 9.15
C GLY A 502 21.89 47.03 10.30
N TRP A 503 21.94 46.49 11.52
CA TRP A 503 21.41 47.06 12.74
C TRP A 503 22.46 47.07 13.85
N GLU A 504 22.59 48.20 14.53
CA GLU A 504 23.43 48.35 15.71
C GLU A 504 22.59 48.66 16.95
N TRP A 505 22.92 47.99 18.05
CA TRP A 505 22.33 48.27 19.36
C TRP A 505 23.09 49.43 20.02
N PRO A 506 22.42 50.53 20.43
CA PRO A 506 23.10 51.60 21.12
C PRO A 506 23.56 51.14 22.52
N THR A 507 24.83 51.41 22.83
CA THR A 507 25.53 50.87 24.01
C THR A 507 25.20 51.56 25.34
N ASN A 508 24.40 52.64 25.34
CA ASN A 508 24.17 53.49 26.53
C ASN A 508 22.68 53.71 26.83
N SER A 509 21.93 52.66 27.22
CA SER A 509 20.59 52.82 27.79
C SER A 509 20.21 51.63 28.68
N THR A 510 19.78 51.90 29.92
CA THR A 510 19.13 50.91 30.79
C THR A 510 17.61 51.03 30.61
N GLY A 511 17.03 50.30 29.65
CA GLY A 511 15.59 50.33 29.32
C GLY A 511 15.26 49.56 28.03
N GLN A 512 14.03 49.69 27.51
CA GLN A 512 13.69 49.20 26.16
C GLN A 512 14.49 49.99 25.12
N VAL A 513 15.38 49.30 24.40
CA VAL A 513 16.28 49.89 23.41
C VAL A 513 15.75 49.62 22.00
N SER A 514 15.78 50.63 21.15
CA SER A 514 15.51 50.46 19.70
C SER A 514 16.84 50.36 18.95
N ALA A 515 16.96 49.37 18.06
CA ALA A 515 18.13 49.22 17.20
C ALA A 515 18.16 50.37 16.17
N ILE A 516 19.34 50.93 15.94
CA ILE A 516 19.56 52.01 14.97
C ILE A 516 19.98 51.37 13.64
N SER A 517 19.35 51.78 12.54
CA SER A 517 19.71 51.29 11.20
C SER A 517 21.02 51.94 10.73
N THR A 518 22.01 51.14 10.36
CA THR A 518 23.30 51.62 9.84
C THR A 518 23.28 51.91 8.34
N GLY A 519 22.14 51.74 7.67
CA GLY A 519 21.98 51.93 6.22
C GLY A 519 22.55 50.81 5.36
N HIS A 520 23.10 49.75 5.98
CA HIS A 520 23.57 48.56 5.29
C HIS A 520 22.46 47.48 5.24
N VAL A 521 22.26 46.86 4.07
CA VAL A 521 21.32 45.74 3.90
C VAL A 521 22.09 44.43 4.05
N TYR A 522 21.51 43.48 4.80
CA TYR A 522 22.11 42.16 4.98
C TYR A 522 22.27 41.44 3.63
N PRO A 523 23.49 40.97 3.26
CA PRO A 523 23.74 40.46 1.91
C PRO A 523 22.97 39.19 1.52
N PHE A 524 22.64 38.32 2.48
CA PHE A 524 22.07 37.01 2.19
C PHE A 524 21.17 36.51 3.33
N GLY A 525 19.87 36.43 3.09
CA GLY A 525 18.89 35.93 4.06
C GLY A 525 18.35 36.99 5.03
N LEU A 526 17.75 36.54 6.13
CA LEU A 526 17.25 37.39 7.21
C LEU A 526 18.39 37.85 8.15
N ASP A 527 18.33 39.11 8.58
CA ASP A 527 19.33 39.67 9.49
C ASP A 527 19.26 38.96 10.87
N PRO A 528 20.40 38.49 11.42
CA PRO A 528 20.44 37.82 12.74
C PRO A 528 19.87 38.65 13.88
N VAL A 529 19.90 39.99 13.80
CA VAL A 529 19.43 40.87 14.90
C VAL A 529 17.93 40.75 15.15
N TRP A 530 17.17 40.24 14.19
CA TRP A 530 15.75 39.97 14.38
C TRP A 530 15.50 38.82 15.38
N ASN A 531 16.47 37.94 15.60
CA ASN A 531 16.34 36.86 16.58
C ASN A 531 16.44 37.42 18.01
N GLY A 532 15.42 37.16 18.84
CA GLY A 532 15.31 37.70 20.20
C GLY A 532 14.75 39.12 20.31
N SER A 533 14.25 39.71 19.22
CA SER A 533 13.56 41.01 19.25
C SER A 533 12.05 40.86 19.51
N ASP A 534 11.46 41.74 20.33
CA ASP A 534 10.02 41.73 20.67
C ASP A 534 9.10 41.82 19.43
N ASN A 535 9.59 42.43 18.34
CA ASN A 535 8.84 42.66 17.10
C ASN A 535 9.23 41.72 15.94
N SER A 536 10.03 40.69 16.20
CA SER A 536 10.47 39.70 15.21
C SER A 536 9.29 39.05 14.49
N LEU A 537 8.30 38.58 15.24
CA LEU A 537 7.15 37.85 14.73
C LEU A 537 6.30 38.69 13.77
N ILE A 538 6.16 40.00 14.05
CA ILE A 538 5.41 40.92 13.18
C ILE A 538 6.12 41.07 11.83
N PHE A 539 7.45 41.19 11.84
CA PHE A 539 8.25 41.30 10.64
C PHE A 539 8.27 40.00 9.83
N THR A 540 8.59 38.87 10.46
CA THR A 540 8.68 37.56 9.78
C THR A 540 7.34 37.10 9.23
N ASN A 541 6.23 37.36 9.93
CA ASN A 541 4.88 37.08 9.46
C ASN A 541 4.56 37.87 8.18
N SER A 542 4.79 39.19 8.19
CA SER A 542 4.57 40.05 7.01
C SER A 542 5.42 39.62 5.81
N TYR A 543 6.67 39.21 6.04
CA TYR A 543 7.58 38.72 5.02
C TYR A 543 7.12 37.37 4.43
N LYS A 544 6.92 36.36 5.27
CA LYS A 544 6.56 34.99 4.85
C LYS A 544 5.19 34.95 4.16
N MET A 545 4.21 35.73 4.64
CA MET A 545 2.90 35.84 4.00
C MET A 545 3.01 36.39 2.57
N LYS A 546 3.78 37.47 2.36
CA LYS A 546 3.98 38.08 1.04
C LYS A 546 4.78 37.17 0.11
N MET A 547 5.83 36.52 0.60
CA MET A 547 6.59 35.53 -0.16
C MET A 547 5.69 34.40 -0.67
N SER A 548 4.80 33.89 0.17
CA SER A 548 3.89 32.79 -0.17
C SER A 548 2.94 33.17 -1.32
N ILE A 549 2.41 34.40 -1.29
CA ILE A 549 1.55 34.91 -2.38
C ILE A 549 2.34 35.05 -3.68
N ILE A 550 3.55 35.62 -3.64
CA ILE A 550 4.41 35.78 -4.83
C ILE A 550 4.71 34.41 -5.45
N LEU A 551 5.14 33.47 -4.62
CA LEU A 551 5.49 32.12 -5.08
C LEU A 551 4.27 31.38 -5.66
N GLY A 552 3.11 31.49 -5.00
CA GLY A 552 1.87 30.90 -5.48
C GLY A 552 1.43 31.44 -6.84
N VAL A 553 1.45 32.76 -7.02
CA VAL A 553 1.08 33.40 -8.29
C VAL A 553 2.04 33.00 -9.42
N ILE A 554 3.36 32.97 -9.16
CA ILE A 554 4.36 32.54 -10.15
C ILE A 554 4.16 31.07 -10.52
N HIS A 555 3.97 30.18 -9.55
CA HIS A 555 3.78 28.75 -9.79
C HIS A 555 2.47 28.48 -10.57
N MET A 556 1.38 29.14 -10.21
CA MET A 556 0.12 29.05 -10.94
C MET A 556 0.19 29.64 -12.34
N THR A 557 0.93 30.73 -12.53
CA THR A 557 1.20 31.31 -13.86
C THR A 557 1.92 30.29 -14.73
N PHE A 558 2.97 29.69 -14.19
CA PHE A 558 3.74 28.68 -14.86
C PHE A 558 2.87 27.49 -15.27
N ALA A 559 1.99 27.00 -14.38
CA ALA A 559 1.06 25.91 -14.68
C ALA A 559 0.10 26.24 -15.84
N ILE A 560 -0.47 27.45 -15.90
CA ILE A 560 -1.35 27.87 -17.02
C ILE A 560 -0.56 27.93 -18.33
N CYS A 561 0.69 28.39 -18.30
CA CYS A 561 1.55 28.42 -19.48
C CYS A 561 1.83 27.03 -20.07
N LEU A 562 1.76 25.95 -19.28
CA LEU A 562 1.93 24.57 -19.78
C LEU A 562 0.79 24.09 -20.68
N GLN A 563 -0.37 24.77 -20.69
CA GLN A 563 -1.44 24.49 -21.64
C GLN A 563 -1.04 24.82 -23.10
N VAL A 564 -0.18 25.83 -23.31
CA VAL A 564 0.16 26.31 -24.66
C VAL A 564 0.87 25.23 -25.49
N PRO A 565 1.92 24.55 -24.99
CA PRO A 565 2.51 23.41 -25.70
C PRO A 565 1.52 22.29 -26.03
N ASN A 566 0.52 22.04 -25.17
CA ASN A 566 -0.54 21.05 -25.43
C ASN A 566 -1.40 21.48 -26.63
N HIS A 567 -1.94 22.70 -26.61
CA HIS A 567 -2.81 23.19 -27.68
C HIS A 567 -2.10 23.34 -29.04
N ILE A 568 -0.82 23.74 -29.03
CA ILE A 568 0.01 23.80 -30.25
C ILE A 568 0.18 22.39 -30.84
N HIS A 569 0.44 21.40 -29.99
CA HIS A 569 0.67 20.03 -30.44
C HIS A 569 -0.58 19.35 -31.00
N PHE A 570 -1.71 19.44 -30.28
CA PHE A 570 -2.99 18.92 -30.74
C PHE A 570 -3.60 19.74 -31.89
N ARG A 571 -2.90 20.78 -32.38
CA ARG A 571 -3.33 21.68 -33.47
C ARG A 571 -4.73 22.26 -33.26
N LYS A 572 -5.05 22.65 -32.01
CA LYS A 572 -6.33 23.29 -31.64
C LYS A 572 -6.12 24.79 -31.36
N PRO A 573 -5.98 25.65 -32.40
CA PRO A 573 -5.72 27.08 -32.21
C PRO A 573 -6.90 27.79 -31.51
N LEU A 574 -8.12 27.25 -31.62
CA LEU A 574 -9.31 27.78 -30.97
C LEU A 574 -9.13 27.91 -29.45
N ASN A 575 -8.59 26.87 -28.81
CA ASN A 575 -8.44 26.83 -27.35
C ASN A 575 -7.41 27.86 -26.85
N ILE A 576 -6.40 28.17 -27.66
CA ILE A 576 -5.40 29.21 -27.31
C ILE A 576 -6.09 30.57 -27.16
N TYR A 577 -6.93 30.94 -28.14
CA TYR A 577 -7.61 32.25 -28.13
C TYR A 577 -8.82 32.30 -27.18
N ALA A 578 -9.49 31.16 -26.94
CA ALA A 578 -10.72 31.11 -26.17
C ALA A 578 -10.52 30.75 -24.69
N GLU A 579 -9.46 30.04 -24.34
CA GLU A 579 -9.19 29.58 -22.98
C GLU A 579 -7.92 30.22 -22.43
N PHE A 580 -6.76 29.97 -23.04
CA PHE A 580 -5.47 30.41 -22.49
C PHE A 580 -5.34 31.93 -22.34
N ILE A 581 -5.62 32.72 -23.39
CA ILE A 581 -5.45 34.18 -23.35
C ILE A 581 -6.37 34.84 -22.31
N PRO A 582 -7.68 34.53 -22.25
CA PRO A 582 -8.53 35.07 -21.18
C PRO A 582 -8.10 34.63 -19.77
N GLN A 583 -7.66 33.38 -19.60
CA GLN A 583 -7.21 32.85 -18.31
C GLN A 583 -5.97 33.59 -17.78
N ILE A 584 -4.95 33.80 -18.63
CA ILE A 584 -3.71 34.49 -18.23
C ILE A 584 -3.98 35.97 -17.93
N LEU A 585 -4.81 36.64 -18.75
CA LEU A 585 -5.19 38.04 -18.56
C LEU A 585 -5.99 38.24 -17.27
N PHE A 586 -6.98 37.37 -17.03
CA PHE A 586 -7.78 37.40 -15.80
C PHE A 586 -6.89 37.26 -14.57
N MET A 587 -5.99 36.26 -14.54
CA MET A 587 -5.12 36.04 -13.38
C MET A 587 -4.09 37.15 -13.16
N HIS A 588 -3.44 37.66 -14.23
CA HIS A 588 -2.46 38.75 -14.09
C HIS A 588 -3.11 40.08 -13.72
N SER A 589 -4.32 40.36 -14.19
CA SER A 589 -5.02 41.62 -13.91
C SER A 589 -5.33 41.82 -12.42
N ILE A 590 -5.57 40.74 -11.68
CA ILE A 590 -5.90 40.77 -10.24
C ILE A 590 -4.67 40.43 -9.40
N PHE A 591 -4.17 39.19 -9.54
CA PHE A 591 -3.13 38.66 -8.66
C PHE A 591 -1.71 39.01 -9.13
N GLY A 592 -1.50 39.09 -10.44
CA GLY A 592 -0.24 39.63 -10.98
C GLY A 592 -0.03 41.09 -10.54
N TYR A 593 -1.09 41.89 -10.59
CA TYR A 593 -1.07 43.26 -10.07
C TYR A 593 -0.75 43.31 -8.57
N LEU A 594 -1.34 42.43 -7.76
CA LEU A 594 -1.02 42.32 -6.34
C LEU A 594 0.47 42.04 -6.10
N VAL A 595 1.08 41.13 -6.87
CA VAL A 595 2.52 40.83 -6.79
C VAL A 595 3.37 42.07 -7.13
N VAL A 596 3.01 42.78 -8.20
CA VAL A 596 3.69 44.02 -8.58
C VAL A 596 3.58 45.07 -7.47
N CYS A 597 2.41 45.23 -6.85
CA CYS A 597 2.23 46.15 -5.73
C CYS A 597 3.05 45.76 -4.49
N VAL A 598 3.22 44.46 -4.20
CA VAL A 598 4.08 43.97 -3.12
C VAL A 598 5.54 44.35 -3.38
N ILE A 599 6.04 44.04 -4.57
CA ILE A 599 7.43 44.33 -4.97
C ILE A 599 7.67 45.84 -4.96
N TYR A 600 6.76 46.61 -5.55
CA TYR A 600 6.85 48.06 -5.57
C TYR A 600 6.86 48.66 -4.16
N LYS A 601 6.01 48.15 -3.25
CA LYS A 601 6.00 48.58 -1.85
C LYS A 601 7.33 48.32 -1.15
N TRP A 602 8.04 47.25 -1.51
CA TRP A 602 9.38 46.97 -1.00
C TRP A 602 10.48 47.83 -1.62
N SER A 603 10.29 48.36 -2.83
CA SER A 603 11.28 49.21 -3.52
C SER A 603 11.24 50.68 -3.09
N VAL A 604 10.18 51.15 -2.43
CA VAL A 604 10.02 52.55 -2.02
C VAL A 604 10.38 52.74 -0.54
N ASP A 605 11.24 53.72 -0.25
CA ASP A 605 11.53 54.15 1.12
C ASP A 605 10.43 55.09 1.64
N TRP A 606 9.60 54.56 2.54
CA TRP A 606 8.46 55.28 3.09
C TRP A 606 8.83 56.30 4.16
N SER A 607 10.07 56.25 4.70
CA SER A 607 10.53 57.19 5.74
C SER A 607 10.77 58.61 5.21
N GLN A 608 11.10 58.73 3.93
CA GLN A 608 11.36 59.99 3.23
C GLN A 608 10.16 60.47 2.38
N SER A 609 9.14 59.62 2.23
CA SER A 609 7.96 59.91 1.41
C SER A 609 6.91 60.73 2.17
N SER A 610 6.18 61.60 1.47
CA SER A 610 5.12 62.44 2.07
C SER A 610 3.82 61.69 2.39
N THR A 611 3.74 60.39 2.08
CA THR A 611 2.54 59.55 2.21
C THR A 611 2.79 58.36 3.13
N PRO A 612 1.87 58.02 4.06
CA PRO A 612 1.98 56.81 4.86
C PRO A 612 1.91 55.54 4.00
N PRO A 613 2.55 54.43 4.41
CA PRO A 613 2.56 53.19 3.64
C PRO A 613 1.16 52.56 3.59
N PRO A 614 0.56 52.39 2.39
CA PRO A 614 -0.81 51.90 2.28
C PRO A 614 -0.94 50.39 2.57
N GLY A 615 -2.11 50.00 3.07
CA GLY A 615 -2.47 48.59 3.29
C GLY A 615 -2.85 47.90 1.97
N LEU A 616 -2.06 46.90 1.56
CA LEU A 616 -2.27 46.19 0.28
C LEU A 616 -3.59 45.41 0.23
N LEU A 617 -4.01 44.85 1.38
CA LEU A 617 -5.27 44.11 1.49
C LEU A 617 -6.47 45.05 1.31
N ASN A 618 -6.49 46.17 2.04
CA ASN A 618 -7.56 47.17 1.90
C ASN A 618 -7.60 47.75 0.49
N MET A 619 -6.44 48.00 -0.12
CA MET A 619 -6.35 48.42 -1.52
C MET A 619 -7.00 47.40 -2.47
N LEU A 620 -6.76 46.10 -2.28
CA LEU A 620 -7.38 45.05 -3.09
C LEU A 620 -8.90 44.97 -2.88
N ILE A 621 -9.38 45.12 -1.64
CA ILE A 621 -10.82 45.16 -1.36
C ILE A 621 -11.47 46.37 -2.03
N TYR A 622 -10.90 47.56 -1.87
CA TYR A 622 -11.44 48.79 -2.45
C TYR A 622 -11.36 48.81 -3.98
N MET A 623 -10.41 48.08 -4.58
CA MET A 623 -10.35 47.88 -6.03
C MET A 623 -11.65 47.24 -6.58
N PHE A 624 -12.28 46.32 -5.84
CA PHE A 624 -13.53 45.68 -6.24
C PHE A 624 -14.78 46.42 -5.73
N LEU A 625 -14.75 46.94 -4.50
CA LEU A 625 -15.93 47.51 -3.84
C LEU A 625 -16.20 48.97 -4.21
N SER A 626 -15.17 49.75 -4.49
CA SER A 626 -15.25 51.19 -4.77
C SER A 626 -14.22 51.61 -5.84
N PRO A 627 -14.45 51.25 -7.13
CA PRO A 627 -13.48 51.47 -8.19
C PRO A 627 -13.26 52.97 -8.43
N GLY A 628 -11.99 53.41 -8.41
CA GLY A 628 -11.57 54.76 -8.80
C GLY A 628 -11.51 55.81 -7.69
N SER A 629 -12.01 55.53 -6.47
CA SER A 629 -11.89 56.43 -5.32
C SER A 629 -10.66 56.09 -4.48
N ILE A 630 -9.51 56.72 -4.76
CA ILE A 630 -8.31 56.62 -3.93
C ILE A 630 -8.08 57.95 -3.23
N GLU A 631 -8.01 57.93 -1.92
CA GLU A 631 -7.70 59.11 -1.13
C GLU A 631 -6.23 59.54 -1.38
N PRO A 632 -5.92 60.84 -1.62
CA PRO A 632 -4.56 61.29 -1.96
C PRO A 632 -3.49 60.91 -0.92
N SER A 633 -3.91 60.61 0.31
CA SER A 633 -3.07 60.16 1.43
C SER A 633 -2.61 58.70 1.33
N THR A 634 -3.23 57.86 0.49
CA THR A 634 -2.98 56.40 0.43
C THR A 634 -2.50 55.91 -0.94
N GLN A 635 -2.18 56.85 -1.83
CA GLN A 635 -1.77 56.54 -3.20
C GLN A 635 -0.37 55.91 -3.25
N LEU A 636 -0.27 54.73 -3.88
CA LEU A 636 0.96 53.95 -4.02
C LEU A 636 1.86 54.52 -5.13
N TYR A 637 1.29 54.85 -6.29
CA TYR A 637 2.00 55.44 -7.43
C TYR A 637 1.10 56.40 -8.23
N ALA A 638 1.70 57.30 -9.01
CA ALA A 638 0.97 58.27 -9.83
C ALA A 638 0.03 57.57 -10.83
N GLY A 639 -1.27 57.90 -10.82
CA GLY A 639 -2.25 57.32 -11.75
C GLY A 639 -2.86 55.96 -11.34
N GLN A 640 -2.65 55.51 -10.10
CA GLN A 640 -3.16 54.22 -9.59
C GLN A 640 -4.66 54.01 -9.83
N GLY A 641 -5.49 55.04 -9.63
CA GLY A 641 -6.95 54.92 -9.79
C GLY A 641 -7.36 54.57 -11.23
N PHE A 642 -6.69 55.15 -12.22
CA PHE A 642 -6.92 54.85 -13.63
C PHE A 642 -6.51 53.40 -13.96
N VAL A 643 -5.33 52.98 -13.50
CA VAL A 643 -4.82 51.61 -13.74
C VAL A 643 -5.73 50.56 -13.12
N GLN A 644 -6.20 50.76 -11.87
CA GLN A 644 -7.11 49.81 -11.21
C GLN A 644 -8.44 49.66 -11.97
N VAL A 645 -9.01 50.75 -12.48
CA VAL A 645 -10.25 50.70 -13.28
C VAL A 645 -10.01 49.95 -14.59
N VAL A 646 -8.90 50.21 -15.28
CA VAL A 646 -8.55 49.51 -16.53
C VAL A 646 -8.36 48.00 -16.28
N LEU A 647 -7.63 47.62 -15.24
CA LEU A 647 -7.41 46.21 -14.90
C LEU A 647 -8.71 45.50 -14.51
N LEU A 648 -9.59 46.15 -13.75
CA LEU A 648 -10.90 45.61 -13.40
C LEU A 648 -11.79 45.41 -14.63
N LEU A 649 -11.78 46.37 -15.57
CA LEU A 649 -12.52 46.24 -16.83
C LEU A 649 -11.99 45.09 -17.68
N VAL A 650 -10.67 44.92 -17.78
CA VAL A 650 -10.06 43.78 -18.47
C VAL A 650 -10.51 42.46 -17.83
N ALA A 651 -10.45 42.36 -16.50
CA ALA A 651 -10.90 41.16 -15.77
C ALA A 651 -12.38 40.85 -16.05
N LEU A 652 -13.24 41.88 -16.06
CA LEU A 652 -14.68 41.73 -16.29
C LEU A 652 -14.99 41.31 -17.73
N VAL A 653 -14.24 41.79 -18.72
CA VAL A 653 -14.39 41.40 -20.13
C VAL A 653 -13.91 39.97 -20.40
N CYS A 654 -12.91 39.49 -19.64
CA CYS A 654 -12.42 38.12 -19.79
C CYS A 654 -13.46 37.03 -19.47
N VAL A 655 -14.39 37.29 -18.53
CA VAL A 655 -15.44 36.33 -18.13
C VAL A 655 -16.39 35.98 -19.29
N PRO A 656 -17.08 36.95 -19.95
CA PRO A 656 -17.92 36.64 -21.10
C PRO A 656 -17.11 36.17 -22.31
N TRP A 657 -15.84 36.58 -22.43
CA TRP A 657 -14.95 36.07 -23.49
C TRP A 657 -14.76 34.55 -23.37
N MET A 658 -14.40 34.03 -22.18
CA MET A 658 -14.25 32.58 -21.97
C MET A 658 -15.55 31.80 -22.20
N LEU A 659 -16.67 32.35 -21.73
CA LEU A 659 -17.97 31.67 -21.77
C LEU A 659 -18.55 31.60 -23.18
N ALA A 660 -18.49 32.69 -23.94
CA ALA A 660 -19.18 32.79 -25.22
C ALA A 660 -18.34 32.37 -26.43
N LEU A 661 -17.03 32.60 -26.42
CA LEU A 661 -16.23 32.48 -27.65
C LEU A 661 -16.10 31.03 -28.14
N LYS A 662 -15.88 30.07 -27.23
CA LYS A 662 -15.67 28.66 -27.59
C LYS A 662 -16.96 28.00 -28.09
N PRO A 663 -18.10 28.05 -27.38
CA PRO A 663 -19.36 27.47 -27.88
C PRO A 663 -19.83 28.14 -29.17
N TYR A 664 -19.68 29.46 -29.28
CA TYR A 664 -20.09 30.20 -30.48
C TYR A 664 -19.29 29.81 -31.73
N LYS A 665 -17.96 29.66 -31.61
CA LYS A 665 -17.14 29.22 -32.75
C LYS A 665 -17.40 27.77 -33.13
N LEU A 666 -17.57 26.87 -32.14
CA LEU A 666 -17.93 25.47 -32.41
C LEU A 666 -19.31 25.37 -33.09
N TRP A 667 -20.30 26.15 -32.63
CA TRP A 667 -21.61 26.23 -33.28
C TRP A 667 -21.49 26.72 -34.73
N LYS A 668 -20.67 27.76 -34.98
CA LYS A 668 -20.47 28.31 -36.32
C LYS A 668 -19.76 27.33 -37.24
N GLU A 669 -18.74 26.62 -36.75
CA GLU A 669 -18.05 25.58 -37.52
C GLU A 669 -18.99 24.41 -37.84
N HIS A 670 -19.78 23.95 -36.87
CA HIS A 670 -20.79 22.91 -37.09
C HIS A 670 -21.84 23.34 -38.12
N ASN A 671 -22.35 24.57 -38.03
CA ASN A 671 -23.30 25.09 -39.02
C ASN A 671 -22.67 25.24 -40.41
N ALA A 672 -21.40 25.68 -40.49
CA ALA A 672 -20.70 25.75 -41.77
C ALA A 672 -20.48 24.35 -42.39
N ILE A 673 -20.19 23.33 -41.58
CA ILE A 673 -20.10 21.93 -42.03
C ILE A 673 -21.47 21.41 -42.48
N LYS A 674 -22.54 21.76 -41.74
CA LYS A 674 -23.93 21.42 -42.08
C LYS A 674 -24.39 22.11 -43.37
N GLU A 675 -23.98 23.34 -43.61
CA GLU A 675 -24.20 24.11 -44.84
C GLU A 675 -23.37 23.57 -46.03
N GLN A 676 -22.20 22.96 -45.77
CA GLN A 676 -21.34 22.32 -46.78
C GLN A 676 -21.84 20.92 -47.22
N GLY A 677 -22.99 20.46 -46.72
CA GLY A 677 -23.80 19.45 -47.42
C GLY A 677 -23.67 18.00 -46.98
N TYR A 678 -23.15 17.68 -45.80
CA TYR A 678 -23.37 16.35 -45.22
C TYR A 678 -24.75 16.27 -44.55
N ARG A 679 -25.80 16.19 -45.37
CA ARG A 679 -27.06 15.55 -44.95
C ARG A 679 -26.77 14.06 -44.88
N GLY A 680 -26.54 13.55 -43.67
CA GLY A 680 -26.46 12.11 -43.44
C GLY A 680 -27.67 11.40 -44.06
N ILE A 681 -27.39 10.39 -44.88
CA ILE A 681 -28.31 9.31 -45.17
C ILE A 681 -28.53 8.59 -43.84
N GLY A 682 -29.63 8.91 -43.15
CA GLY A 682 -29.89 8.39 -41.82
C GLY A 682 -31.09 9.09 -41.19
N GLY A 683 -32.28 8.84 -41.73
CA GLY A 683 -33.52 9.37 -41.20
C GLY A 683 -34.68 9.24 -42.19
N VAL A 684 -34.98 8.01 -42.62
CA VAL A 684 -36.28 7.73 -43.22
C VAL A 684 -37.28 7.69 -42.07
N ASP A 685 -38.05 8.76 -42.02
CA ASP A 685 -39.26 8.96 -41.24
C ASP A 685 -40.24 7.79 -41.47
N HIS A 686 -40.61 7.09 -40.40
CA HIS A 686 -41.66 6.07 -40.45
C HIS A 686 -43.03 6.77 -40.48
N GLY A 687 -43.49 7.13 -41.67
CA GLY A 687 -44.79 7.74 -41.93
C GLY A 687 -45.49 7.14 -43.16
N ASN A 688 -46.13 5.99 -42.96
CA ASN A 688 -47.30 5.42 -43.63
C ASN A 688 -47.76 5.99 -45.01
N GLY A 689 -47.82 5.13 -46.05
CA GLY A 689 -48.85 5.23 -47.10
C GLY A 689 -48.42 5.09 -48.58
N HIS A 690 -48.82 3.95 -49.19
CA HIS A 690 -49.18 3.73 -50.61
C HIS A 690 -48.17 3.86 -51.78
N GLY A 691 -47.94 2.72 -52.45
CA GLY A 691 -48.38 2.49 -53.84
C GLY A 691 -47.35 2.56 -54.99
N HIS A 692 -47.21 1.43 -55.72
CA HIS A 692 -46.60 1.22 -57.07
C HIS A 692 -45.08 1.45 -57.19
N GLY A 693 -44.27 0.69 -57.93
CA GLY A 693 -44.43 -0.42 -58.88
C GLY A 693 -43.02 -0.79 -59.45
N ASN A 694 -42.91 -2.01 -60.00
CA ASN A 694 -41.79 -2.66 -60.71
C ASN A 694 -40.77 -1.79 -61.50
N ASP A 695 -39.47 -2.18 -61.47
CA ASP A 695 -38.70 -2.89 -62.54
C ASP A 695 -37.17 -2.58 -62.46
N ASP A 696 -36.40 -3.67 -62.48
CA ASP A 696 -35.10 -3.92 -63.12
C ASP A 696 -33.91 -2.95 -63.01
N LEU A 697 -32.76 -3.47 -62.52
CA LEU A 697 -31.64 -3.91 -63.36
C LEU A 697 -30.49 -4.49 -62.51
N GLU A 698 -30.11 -5.71 -62.83
CA GLU A 698 -28.88 -6.40 -62.42
C GLU A 698 -27.67 -5.78 -63.14
N GLU A 699 -26.54 -5.64 -62.45
CA GLU A 699 -25.20 -5.76 -63.06
C GLU A 699 -24.19 -6.20 -61.98
N GLU A 700 -23.59 -7.37 -62.23
CA GLU A 700 -22.48 -7.95 -61.47
C GLU A 700 -21.17 -7.22 -61.81
N GLU A 701 -20.34 -6.93 -60.81
CA GLU A 701 -18.89 -6.91 -61.02
C GLU A 701 -18.14 -7.29 -59.72
N GLU A 702 -17.41 -8.40 -59.82
CA GLU A 702 -16.47 -8.91 -58.82
C GLU A 702 -15.23 -8.00 -58.68
N GLY A 703 -14.70 -7.90 -57.46
CA GLY A 703 -13.25 -7.71 -57.26
C GLY A 703 -12.82 -6.46 -56.49
N ALA A 704 -12.79 -6.56 -55.16
CA ALA A 704 -11.66 -6.17 -54.29
C ALA A 704 -12.15 -6.14 -52.83
N GLY A 705 -11.65 -7.05 -52.00
CA GLY A 705 -11.94 -7.09 -50.57
C GLY A 705 -11.49 -5.80 -49.89
N GLN A 706 -12.45 -4.93 -49.61
CA GLN A 706 -12.31 -3.79 -48.72
C GLN A 706 -12.40 -4.33 -47.29
N PRO A 707 -11.42 -4.08 -46.40
CA PRO A 707 -11.56 -4.48 -45.01
C PRO A 707 -12.77 -3.73 -44.45
N VAL A 708 -13.69 -4.50 -43.88
CA VAL A 708 -14.84 -4.02 -43.12
C VAL A 708 -14.29 -3.13 -42.02
N ALA A 709 -14.38 -1.82 -42.22
CA ALA A 709 -14.26 -0.87 -41.14
C ALA A 709 -15.43 -1.16 -40.19
N GLU A 710 -15.11 -1.60 -38.97
CA GLU A 710 -16.10 -1.73 -37.91
C GLU A 710 -16.93 -0.44 -37.81
N PRO A 711 -18.25 -0.54 -37.60
CA PRO A 711 -19.09 0.62 -37.42
C PRO A 711 -18.60 1.40 -36.20
N MET A 712 -18.41 2.69 -36.44
CA MET A 712 -18.10 3.75 -35.49
C MET A 712 -18.98 3.62 -34.22
N GLU A 713 -18.45 3.05 -33.16
CA GLU A 713 -19.01 3.21 -31.82
C GLU A 713 -18.49 4.54 -31.23
N GLU A 714 -19.44 5.40 -30.90
CA GLU A 714 -19.32 6.64 -30.12
C GLU A 714 -18.80 7.92 -30.82
N ASP A 715 -19.45 8.32 -31.93
CA ASP A 715 -19.70 9.75 -32.11
C ASP A 715 -20.89 10.14 -31.22
N HIS A 716 -20.61 10.70 -30.04
CA HIS A 716 -21.65 11.40 -29.28
C HIS A 716 -22.31 12.43 -30.20
N PRO A 717 -23.65 12.48 -30.31
CA PRO A 717 -24.32 13.54 -31.05
C PRO A 717 -23.84 14.88 -30.49
N PHE A 718 -23.44 15.80 -31.37
CA PHE A 718 -22.98 17.14 -31.01
C PHE A 718 -24.12 17.88 -30.28
N ASP A 719 -24.19 17.74 -28.96
CA ASP A 719 -25.15 18.43 -28.14
C ASP A 719 -24.56 19.78 -27.70
N MET A 720 -25.07 20.84 -28.33
CA MET A 720 -24.73 22.21 -27.97
C MET A 720 -25.07 22.52 -26.51
N GLY A 721 -26.11 21.88 -25.96
CA GLY A 721 -26.48 22.01 -24.56
C GLY A 721 -25.36 21.59 -23.62
N ASP A 722 -24.80 20.40 -23.84
CA ASP A 722 -23.71 19.85 -23.03
C ASP A 722 -22.43 20.69 -23.12
N ILE A 723 -22.08 21.16 -24.33
CA ILE A 723 -20.90 22.02 -24.53
C ILE A 723 -21.05 23.34 -23.79
N ILE A 724 -22.23 23.98 -23.86
CA ILE A 724 -22.50 25.24 -23.16
C ILE A 724 -22.46 25.01 -21.65
N VAL A 725 -23.11 23.98 -21.13
CA VAL A 725 -23.14 23.67 -19.69
C VAL A 725 -21.73 23.39 -19.17
N HIS A 726 -20.97 22.54 -19.87
CA HIS A 726 -19.58 22.25 -19.52
C HIS A 726 -18.71 23.52 -19.52
N GLN A 727 -18.86 24.38 -20.53
CA GLN A 727 -18.09 25.63 -20.61
C GLN A 727 -18.46 26.62 -19.50
N VAL A 728 -19.75 26.70 -19.13
CA VAL A 728 -20.21 27.52 -18.00
C VAL A 728 -19.58 27.03 -16.70
N ILE A 729 -19.62 25.71 -16.45
CA ILE A 729 -19.00 25.11 -15.26
C ILE A 729 -17.50 25.42 -15.23
N HIS A 730 -16.79 25.14 -16.33
CA HIS A 730 -15.35 25.39 -16.43
C HIS A 730 -14.99 26.87 -16.19
N THR A 731 -15.78 27.81 -16.71
CA THR A 731 -15.54 29.25 -16.50
C THR A 731 -15.75 29.65 -15.04
N ILE A 732 -16.83 29.18 -14.40
CA ILE A 732 -17.12 29.46 -12.99
C ILE A 732 -16.05 28.84 -12.09
N GLU A 733 -15.71 27.57 -12.32
CA GLU A 733 -14.68 26.84 -11.59
C GLU A 733 -13.32 27.53 -11.71
N PHE A 734 -12.92 27.96 -12.92
CA PHE A 734 -11.65 28.66 -13.12
C PHE A 734 -11.62 30.01 -12.38
N CYS A 735 -12.67 30.83 -12.50
CA CYS A 735 -12.70 32.15 -11.87
C CYS A 735 -12.70 32.07 -10.34
N LEU A 736 -13.54 31.21 -9.75
CA LEU A 736 -13.57 30.97 -8.30
C LEU A 736 -12.30 30.27 -7.82
N GLY A 737 -11.81 29.31 -8.61
CA GLY A 737 -10.58 28.57 -8.37
C GLY A 737 -9.36 29.49 -8.33
N CYS A 738 -9.27 30.53 -9.17
CA CYS A 738 -8.16 31.49 -9.10
C CYS A 738 -8.06 32.19 -7.74
N ILE A 739 -9.20 32.58 -7.15
CA ILE A 739 -9.23 33.24 -5.84
C ILE A 739 -8.91 32.24 -4.73
N SER A 740 -9.60 31.09 -4.73
CA SER A 740 -9.42 30.03 -3.75
C SER A 740 -7.99 29.48 -3.74
N ASN A 741 -7.43 29.19 -4.91
CA ASN A 741 -6.09 28.60 -5.06
C ASN A 741 -5.01 29.59 -4.63
N THR A 742 -5.16 30.90 -4.93
CA THR A 742 -4.20 31.91 -4.45
C THR A 742 -4.21 32.01 -2.92
N ALA A 743 -5.39 32.00 -2.30
CA ALA A 743 -5.50 31.98 -0.84
C ALA A 743 -4.92 30.68 -0.23
N SER A 744 -5.06 29.55 -0.93
CA SER A 744 -4.53 28.25 -0.52
C SER A 744 -3.00 28.25 -0.35
N TYR A 745 -2.26 29.04 -1.14
CA TYR A 745 -0.81 29.18 -0.99
C TYR A 745 -0.37 29.82 0.34
N LEU A 746 -1.27 30.46 1.10
CA LEU A 746 -0.97 30.92 2.47
C LEU A 746 -0.56 29.78 3.41
N ARG A 747 -0.83 28.52 3.05
CA ARG A 747 -0.31 27.34 3.76
C ARG A 747 1.22 27.32 3.83
N LEU A 748 1.91 27.78 2.78
CA LEU A 748 3.39 27.88 2.76
C LEU A 748 3.88 28.71 3.95
N TRP A 749 3.24 29.85 4.19
CA TRP A 749 3.51 30.72 5.32
C TRP A 749 3.09 30.08 6.65
N ALA A 750 1.86 29.57 6.75
CA ALA A 750 1.32 29.06 8.01
C ALA A 750 2.16 27.90 8.56
N LEU A 751 2.55 26.94 7.72
CA LEU A 751 3.39 25.82 8.14
C LEU A 751 4.82 26.26 8.44
N SER A 752 5.39 27.17 7.64
CA SER A 752 6.73 27.71 7.92
C SER A 752 6.80 28.50 9.23
N LEU A 753 5.72 29.16 9.62
CA LEU A 753 5.64 29.85 10.92
C LEU A 753 5.45 28.85 12.06
N ALA A 754 4.56 27.86 11.90
CA ALA A 754 4.33 26.83 12.90
C ALA A 754 5.60 26.03 13.19
N HIS A 755 6.33 25.61 12.15
CA HIS A 755 7.59 24.89 12.28
C HIS A 755 8.63 25.67 13.08
N ALA A 756 8.87 26.95 12.71
CA ALA A 756 9.83 27.81 13.39
C ALA A 756 9.46 28.04 14.87
N GLN A 757 8.18 28.22 15.17
CA GLN A 757 7.69 28.43 16.53
C GLN A 757 7.77 27.15 17.38
N LEU A 758 7.45 25.99 16.80
CA LEU A 758 7.57 24.72 17.50
C LEU A 758 9.04 24.35 17.76
N SER A 759 9.95 24.65 16.84
CA SER A 759 11.39 24.49 17.09
C SER A 759 11.89 25.41 18.19
N GLU A 760 11.43 26.67 18.23
CA GLU A 760 11.79 27.65 19.26
C GLU A 760 11.32 27.20 20.65
N VAL A 761 10.05 26.83 20.78
CA VAL A 761 9.48 26.33 22.05
C VAL A 761 10.17 25.04 22.49
N LEU A 762 10.46 24.12 21.56
CA LEU A 762 11.17 22.89 21.91
C LEU A 762 12.57 23.20 22.45
N TYR A 763 13.31 24.12 21.80
CA TYR A 763 14.63 24.54 22.23
C TYR A 763 14.60 25.18 23.63
N GLU A 764 13.69 26.14 23.87
CA GLU A 764 13.55 26.83 25.16
C GLU A 764 13.17 25.86 26.29
N MET A 765 12.21 24.97 26.05
CA MET A 765 11.74 24.06 27.09
C MET A 765 12.78 22.99 27.47
N THR A 766 13.62 22.53 26.53
CA THR A 766 14.58 21.43 26.80
C THR A 766 16.03 21.89 26.98
N LEU A 767 16.60 22.63 26.01
CA LEU A 767 18.02 22.94 26.01
C LEU A 767 18.33 24.16 26.87
N GLU A 768 17.51 25.19 26.79
CA GLU A 768 17.70 26.39 27.60
C GLU A 768 17.50 26.09 29.10
N SER A 769 16.47 25.32 29.45
CA SER A 769 16.27 24.85 30.83
C SER A 769 17.43 23.98 31.35
N ALA A 770 18.08 23.21 30.48
CA ALA A 770 19.25 22.43 30.83
C ALA A 770 20.51 23.29 31.08
N PHE A 771 20.69 24.39 30.36
CA PHE A 771 21.81 25.31 30.57
C PHE A 771 21.65 26.21 31.80
N LEU A 772 20.41 26.51 32.20
CA LEU A 772 20.10 27.32 33.39
C LEU A 772 20.17 26.53 34.72
N TYR A 773 20.42 25.21 34.68
CA TYR A 773 20.46 24.38 35.88
C TYR A 773 21.76 24.56 36.68
N GLU A 774 21.69 25.28 37.80
CA GLU A 774 22.80 25.48 38.76
C GLU A 774 23.04 24.24 39.66
N GLY A 775 23.48 23.12 39.07
CA GLY A 775 23.86 21.90 39.79
C GLY A 775 25.38 21.73 39.99
N SER A 776 25.79 20.73 40.77
CA SER A 776 27.20 20.32 40.83
C SER A 776 27.69 19.84 39.46
N GLY A 777 28.93 20.14 39.08
CA GLY A 777 29.39 20.01 37.68
C GLY A 777 29.18 18.63 37.04
N VAL A 778 29.26 17.54 37.82
CA VAL A 778 29.01 16.17 37.33
C VAL A 778 27.51 15.92 37.11
N VAL A 779 26.65 16.35 38.04
CA VAL A 779 25.20 16.19 37.94
C VAL A 779 24.64 17.05 36.82
N ALA A 780 25.13 18.29 36.68
CA ALA A 780 24.76 19.19 35.59
C ALA A 780 25.13 18.60 34.21
N THR A 781 26.30 17.97 34.08
CA THR A 781 26.72 17.35 32.81
C THR A 781 25.84 16.17 32.43
N ILE A 782 25.50 15.29 33.39
CA ILE A 782 24.60 14.15 33.15
C ILE A 782 23.19 14.63 32.80
N PHE A 783 22.71 15.68 33.48
CA PHE A 783 21.41 16.27 33.22
C PHE A 783 21.33 16.88 31.81
N VAL A 784 22.35 17.65 31.40
CA VAL A 784 22.44 18.22 30.04
C VAL A 784 22.49 17.12 28.98
N PHE A 785 23.24 16.03 29.21
CA PHE A 785 23.28 14.90 28.28
C PHE A 785 21.91 14.23 28.11
N CYS A 786 21.19 14.00 29.21
CA CYS A 786 19.85 13.41 29.19
C CYS A 786 18.85 14.34 28.47
N MET A 787 18.85 15.63 28.80
CA MET A 787 17.98 16.62 28.16
C MET A 787 18.30 16.82 26.68
N PHE A 788 19.57 16.75 26.28
CA PHE A 788 19.97 16.76 24.87
C PHE A 788 19.48 15.52 24.13
N ALA A 789 19.60 14.32 24.74
CA ALA A 789 19.09 13.09 24.14
C ALA A 789 17.56 13.15 23.94
N MET A 790 16.83 13.69 24.93
CA MET A 790 15.40 13.94 24.85
C MET A 790 15.04 14.95 23.75
N TRP A 791 15.74 16.09 23.70
CA TRP A 791 15.57 17.11 22.66
C TRP A 791 15.80 16.52 21.26
N PHE A 792 16.89 15.79 21.08
CA PHE A 792 17.25 15.19 19.79
C PHE A 792 16.21 14.16 19.33
N PHE A 793 15.75 13.29 20.25
CA PHE A 793 14.70 12.32 19.95
C PHE A 793 13.38 13.00 19.58
N MET A 794 12.94 13.99 20.36
CA MET A 794 11.72 14.76 20.08
C MET A 794 11.81 15.52 18.76
N THR A 795 12.99 16.07 18.45
CA THR A 795 13.26 16.76 17.19
C THR A 795 13.10 15.82 16.00
N ILE A 796 13.67 14.62 16.05
CA ILE A 796 13.52 13.64 14.96
C ILE A 796 12.07 13.15 14.83
N ALA A 797 11.43 12.78 15.94
CA ALA A 797 10.10 12.18 15.92
C ALA A 797 9.01 13.19 15.54
N ILE A 798 9.02 14.39 16.14
CA ILE A 798 7.97 15.39 15.98
C ILE A 798 8.29 16.32 14.82
N LEU A 799 9.41 17.04 14.88
CA LEU A 799 9.74 18.09 13.90
C LEU A 799 10.10 17.47 12.54
N ILE A 800 10.99 16.48 12.48
CA ILE A 800 11.42 15.94 11.19
C ILE A 800 10.38 14.98 10.60
N THR A 801 9.91 14.00 11.38
CA THR A 801 9.05 12.94 10.84
C THR A 801 7.60 13.40 10.68
N MET A 802 6.96 13.87 11.76
CA MET A 802 5.54 14.23 11.73
C MET A 802 5.28 15.53 10.96
N GLU A 803 6.02 16.62 11.25
CA GLU A 803 5.83 17.86 10.50
C GLU A 803 6.38 17.78 9.08
N GLY A 804 7.49 17.07 8.85
CA GLY A 804 8.00 16.80 7.51
C GLY A 804 6.99 16.07 6.65
N LEU A 805 6.29 15.06 7.19
CA LEU A 805 5.21 14.37 6.46
C LEU A 805 4.01 15.31 6.18
N SER A 806 3.64 16.16 7.15
CA SER A 806 2.59 17.16 6.96
C SER A 806 2.93 18.15 5.85
N ALA A 807 4.13 18.74 5.89
CA ALA A 807 4.62 19.65 4.87
C ALA A 807 4.74 18.97 3.49
N PHE A 808 5.14 17.70 3.44
CA PHE A 808 5.15 16.89 2.22
C PHE A 808 3.75 16.78 1.60
N LEU A 809 2.73 16.41 2.39
CA LEU A 809 1.36 16.28 1.90
C LEU A 809 0.77 17.63 1.45
N HIS A 810 1.10 18.72 2.15
CA HIS A 810 0.67 20.05 1.74
C HIS A 810 1.35 20.52 0.45
N ALA A 811 2.64 20.24 0.26
CA ALA A 811 3.34 20.50 -1.00
C ALA A 811 2.75 19.67 -2.14
N LEU A 812 2.39 18.41 -1.88
CA LEU A 812 1.77 17.51 -2.86
C LEU A 812 0.39 18.01 -3.29
N ARG A 813 -0.42 18.45 -2.32
CA ARG A 813 -1.72 19.07 -2.59
C ARG A 813 -1.59 20.28 -3.51
N LEU A 814 -0.63 21.18 -3.24
CA LEU A 814 -0.36 22.36 -4.08
C LEU A 814 -0.01 22.00 -5.54
N HIS A 815 0.53 20.81 -5.79
CA HIS A 815 0.77 20.34 -7.16
C HIS A 815 -0.47 19.72 -7.77
N TRP A 816 -1.16 18.83 -7.05
CA TRP A 816 -2.32 18.11 -7.58
C TRP A 816 -3.53 19.04 -7.86
N VAL A 817 -3.88 19.91 -6.92
CA VAL A 817 -5.09 20.73 -7.04
C VAL A 817 -4.77 22.08 -7.68
N GLU A 818 -3.78 22.80 -7.16
CA GLU A 818 -3.54 24.18 -7.58
C GLU A 818 -2.73 24.33 -8.89
N ALA A 819 -1.85 23.37 -9.23
CA ALA A 819 -1.05 23.39 -10.46
C ALA A 819 -1.59 22.46 -11.57
N ASN A 820 -1.78 21.17 -11.28
CA ASN A 820 -2.22 20.18 -12.25
C ASN A 820 -3.66 20.43 -12.69
N GLY A 821 -4.56 20.83 -11.78
CA GLY A 821 -5.95 21.18 -12.12
C GLY A 821 -6.12 22.29 -13.18
N LYS A 822 -5.03 22.97 -13.60
CA LYS A 822 -5.08 23.97 -14.66
C LYS A 822 -4.74 23.42 -16.05
N HIS A 823 -3.81 22.48 -16.17
CA HIS A 823 -3.29 22.06 -17.47
C HIS A 823 -3.45 20.56 -17.75
N TYR A 824 -3.66 19.77 -16.70
CA TYR A 824 -3.62 18.32 -16.73
C TYR A 824 -5.03 17.75 -16.84
N MET A 825 -5.34 17.10 -17.97
CA MET A 825 -6.68 16.55 -18.23
C MET A 825 -6.92 15.17 -17.58
N ALA A 826 -5.84 14.46 -17.19
CA ALA A 826 -5.85 13.24 -16.37
C ALA A 826 -6.78 12.09 -16.82
N GLY A 827 -7.13 12.02 -18.10
CA GLY A 827 -8.09 11.04 -18.65
C GLY A 827 -7.49 9.83 -19.36
N GLY A 828 -6.18 9.59 -19.23
CA GLY A 828 -5.50 8.47 -19.89
C GLY A 828 -5.55 7.17 -19.09
N TYR A 829 -5.03 6.10 -19.69
CA TYR A 829 -4.81 4.81 -19.03
C TYR A 829 -3.33 4.39 -19.15
N PRO A 830 -2.80 3.66 -18.16
CA PRO A 830 -1.38 3.39 -18.09
C PRO A 830 -0.98 2.32 -19.10
N PHE A 831 0.22 2.44 -19.63
CA PHE A 831 0.85 1.36 -20.37
C PHE A 831 1.32 0.28 -19.39
N THR A 832 0.60 -0.85 -19.36
CA THR A 832 0.95 -2.04 -18.58
C THR A 832 1.43 -3.15 -19.54
N PRO A 833 2.71 -3.14 -19.93
CA PRO A 833 3.22 -4.18 -20.82
C PRO A 833 3.29 -5.52 -20.09
N LEU A 834 3.15 -6.60 -20.85
CA LEU A 834 3.44 -7.94 -20.36
C LEU A 834 4.94 -8.03 -20.06
N SER A 835 5.33 -8.15 -18.79
CA SER A 835 6.73 -8.30 -18.36
C SER A 835 6.86 -9.27 -17.20
N PHE A 836 7.81 -10.21 -17.28
CA PHE A 836 8.11 -11.10 -16.15
C PHE A 836 8.79 -10.41 -14.97
N ALA A 837 9.38 -9.23 -15.17
CA ALA A 837 10.09 -8.49 -14.11
C ALA A 837 9.12 -7.82 -13.12
N VAL A 838 8.03 -7.22 -13.61
CA VAL A 838 7.02 -6.52 -12.79
C VAL A 838 6.30 -7.49 -11.85
N ILE A 839 6.13 -8.73 -12.29
CA ILE A 839 5.40 -9.79 -11.58
C ILE A 839 6.21 -10.34 -10.38
N GLY A 840 7.52 -10.08 -10.35
CA GLY A 840 8.41 -10.37 -9.21
C GLY A 840 7.94 -9.70 -7.93
N GLU A 841 7.57 -8.42 -8.02
CA GLU A 841 7.30 -7.53 -6.89
C GLU A 841 5.90 -7.71 -6.30
N GLU A 842 4.86 -7.93 -7.12
CA GLU A 842 3.46 -8.08 -6.66
C GLU A 842 3.17 -9.36 -5.86
N ALA A 843 4.05 -10.37 -5.92
CA ALA A 843 3.85 -11.65 -5.24
C ALA A 843 4.59 -11.76 -3.88
N ASP A 844 5.47 -10.80 -3.60
CA ASP A 844 6.17 -10.67 -2.32
C ASP A 844 5.52 -9.62 -1.39
N ALA A 845 4.59 -8.80 -1.92
CA ALA A 845 3.58 -8.04 -1.17
C ALA A 845 2.35 -8.90 -0.86
#